data_AF-A0A3M2ETU9-F1
#
_entry.id   AF-A0A3M2ETU9-F1
#
_cell.length_a   1.000
_cell.length_b   1.000
_cell.length_c   1.000
_cell.angle_alpha   90.00
_cell.angle_beta   90.00
_cell.angle_gamma   90.00
#
_symmetry.space_group_name_H-M   'P 1'
#
loop_
_entity.id
_entity.type
_entity.pdbx_description
1 polymer ?
#
loop_
_entity_poly.entity_id
_entity_poly.type
_entity_poly.pdbx_seq_one_letter_code
_entity_poly.pdbx_strand_id
1 'polypeptide(L)'
;MAKPNSRKRGGLMPSRFLGRPPLRRNWLRFRQDRLGVFVFLLVCSTLILWPAMPSAQNVPRTGDIAIADVFAPRGFVFVDNASARRRWESLYRSVPAPYRLRTEGFEAAARRLRGALTASLPDTHPLSSPRRRQVAILQVNRLLRKMRSRGYSDSDIHADRLSILLPNGKRRIVEASSVVQKKRLIEELPDLTRREAEAVARLISEYIPPTLVFDSAEANRILEKIRQENPPARTRFAPEKAVIVAGQRLAERDVELIRQLNEYNRKRNLQAIGLLLLFQILLLSFAALYMKRYLFEQYENTRDIWGIAFTFLASLFLCLVVLVIVERASWGRWRLTPAVLPVPALAMTLTLLYGVRLAFIATMFLSLLASTVMAPRVSILAMFLLGAMTASFAAVHARKRSDLARAGLWTGLVQAFVIVSLGIIYSQPWSALRAEIISGFGSGILSSLLVSVLLLPLEVLSHRPSSFRLLELTDPQHPVLQQLLRTAPGTFQHSQHVALLAQTAAETIGANALLTRVGAYFHDIGKMKKPEYFTENQQKGANPHDSLSPTMSATILKAHVTDGAQMARVAKLPDAVIDFIWEHHGTTLMSVFYARALEQAGDEDVDKSKYRYPGPRPQSVETALVMLADSVEAASRSLERPTPNRLERLVKKIITDKFEEEQLDDCGLTLRELNLIADEFTRVLSGLYHSRNVVYPEKSGGERKKS
;
A
#
# COMPACT_ATOMS: atom_id res chain seq x y z
N MET A 1 34.29 6.47 -60.02
CA MET A 1 33.92 5.80 -58.75
C MET A 1 32.73 6.53 -58.15
N ALA A 2 31.53 5.96 -58.32
CA ALA A 2 30.25 6.60 -58.01
C ALA A 2 29.64 6.04 -56.72
N LYS A 3 29.05 6.92 -55.90
CA LYS A 3 28.27 6.63 -54.68
C LYS A 3 26.99 5.84 -55.02
N PRO A 4 26.45 5.05 -54.06
CA PRO A 4 25.02 4.78 -54.03
C PRO A 4 24.32 5.48 -52.85
N ASN A 5 23.28 6.21 -53.22
CA ASN A 5 22.19 6.72 -52.39
C ASN A 5 21.33 5.56 -51.87
N SER A 6 21.00 5.52 -50.58
CA SER A 6 19.87 4.73 -50.08
C SER A 6 18.79 5.65 -49.49
N ARG A 7 17.60 5.52 -50.08
CA ARG A 7 16.40 6.32 -49.82
C ARG A 7 15.79 5.99 -48.46
N LYS A 8 15.47 7.05 -47.71
CA LYS A 8 14.51 7.03 -46.60
C LYS A 8 13.10 6.68 -47.11
N ARG A 9 12.50 5.61 -46.57
CA ARG A 9 11.04 5.45 -46.42
C ARG A 9 10.80 4.81 -45.05
N GLY A 10 10.60 5.64 -44.03
CA GLY A 10 10.10 5.22 -42.73
C GLY A 10 8.59 5.33 -42.71
N GLY A 11 7.90 4.21 -42.92
CA GLY A 11 6.51 4.04 -42.50
C GLY A 11 6.51 3.48 -41.09
N LEU A 12 5.97 4.22 -40.14
CA LEU A 12 5.81 3.82 -38.74
C LEU A 12 4.86 2.62 -38.63
N MET A 13 5.40 1.41 -38.49
CA MET A 13 4.67 0.30 -37.89
C MET A 13 4.74 0.40 -36.36
N PRO A 14 3.63 0.23 -35.62
CA PRO A 14 3.69 0.13 -34.16
C PRO A 14 4.40 -1.17 -33.74
N SER A 15 5.45 -1.03 -32.93
CA SER A 15 6.37 -2.08 -32.46
C SER A 15 5.77 -3.02 -31.42
N ARG A 16 4.66 -3.69 -31.74
CA ARG A 16 4.02 -4.72 -30.90
C ARG A 16 3.78 -6.05 -31.62
N PHE A 17 4.65 -6.45 -32.54
CA PHE A 17 4.52 -7.76 -33.17
C PHE A 17 5.89 -8.36 -33.44
N LEU A 18 6.43 -9.06 -32.44
CA LEU A 18 7.50 -10.04 -32.63
C LEU A 18 7.07 -11.31 -31.90
N GLY A 19 7.07 -12.41 -32.65
CA GLY A 19 6.47 -13.69 -32.30
C GLY A 19 6.96 -14.29 -30.98
N ARG A 20 6.14 -15.23 -30.48
CA ARG A 20 6.43 -16.07 -29.32
C ARG A 20 7.84 -16.69 -29.47
N PRO A 21 8.80 -16.45 -28.56
CA PRO A 21 10.05 -17.18 -28.59
C PRO A 21 9.81 -18.64 -28.15
N PRO A 22 10.63 -19.60 -28.61
CA PRO A 22 10.44 -21.02 -28.35
C PRO A 22 10.55 -21.35 -26.86
N LEU A 23 9.86 -22.42 -26.45
CA LEU A 23 9.71 -22.99 -25.10
C LEU A 23 11.03 -23.47 -24.45
N ARG A 24 12.03 -22.58 -24.32
CA ARG A 24 13.17 -22.74 -23.41
C ARG A 24 13.40 -21.43 -22.65
N ARG A 25 12.47 -21.07 -21.75
CA ARG A 25 12.61 -19.88 -20.90
C ARG A 25 13.27 -20.25 -19.57
N ASN A 26 14.40 -19.61 -19.27
CA ASN A 26 14.98 -19.53 -17.93
C ASN A 26 13.93 -18.95 -16.97
N TRP A 27 13.26 -19.83 -16.22
CA TRP A 27 12.11 -19.51 -15.35
C TRP A 27 12.41 -18.44 -14.27
N LEU A 28 13.70 -18.23 -13.96
CA LEU A 28 14.17 -17.29 -12.93
C LEU A 28 14.43 -15.86 -13.44
N ARG A 29 14.48 -15.61 -14.76
CA ARG A 29 14.71 -14.23 -15.25
C ARG A 29 13.41 -13.42 -15.21
N PHE A 30 13.41 -12.33 -14.44
CA PHE A 30 12.42 -11.26 -14.48
C PHE A 30 12.80 -10.26 -15.58
N ARG A 31 11.81 -9.75 -16.33
CA ARG A 31 12.06 -8.63 -17.25
C ARG A 31 12.24 -7.35 -16.41
N GLN A 32 13.19 -6.50 -16.80
CA GLN A 32 13.54 -5.29 -16.05
C GLN A 32 12.39 -4.29 -15.94
N ASP A 33 11.55 -4.18 -16.97
CA ASP A 33 10.33 -3.36 -16.98
C ASP A 33 9.32 -3.81 -15.92
N ARG A 34 9.17 -5.12 -15.68
CA ARG A 34 8.27 -5.68 -14.65
C ARG A 34 8.81 -5.44 -13.24
N LEU A 35 10.13 -5.58 -13.05
CA LEU A 35 10.76 -5.28 -11.77
C LEU A 35 10.50 -3.83 -11.35
N GLY A 36 10.56 -2.89 -12.31
CA GLY A 36 10.23 -1.48 -12.05
C GLY A 36 8.83 -1.27 -11.46
N VAL A 37 7.81 -2.02 -11.92
CA VAL A 37 6.43 -1.92 -11.39
C VAL A 37 6.35 -2.40 -9.94
N PHE A 38 6.98 -3.54 -9.62
CA PHE A 38 6.96 -4.07 -8.25
C PHE A 38 7.79 -3.21 -7.28
N VAL A 39 8.91 -2.64 -7.74
CA VAL A 39 9.68 -1.67 -6.94
C VAL A 39 8.87 -0.40 -6.71
N PHE A 40 8.20 0.12 -7.73
CA PHE A 40 7.28 1.26 -7.58
C PHE A 40 6.16 0.96 -6.58
N LEU A 41 5.52 -0.20 -6.70
CA LEU A 41 4.51 -0.67 -5.74
C LEU A 41 5.05 -0.74 -4.31
N LEU A 42 6.26 -1.26 -4.10
CA LEU A 42 6.91 -1.34 -2.79
C LEU A 42 7.11 0.06 -2.21
N VAL A 43 7.72 0.96 -2.96
CA VAL A 43 8.02 2.34 -2.52
C VAL A 43 6.72 3.08 -2.19
N CYS A 44 5.76 3.10 -3.11
CA CYS A 44 4.50 3.82 -2.92
C CYS A 44 3.66 3.22 -1.78
N SER A 45 3.54 1.90 -1.67
CA SER A 45 2.80 1.28 -0.56
C SER A 45 3.46 1.55 0.79
N THR A 46 4.79 1.59 0.86
CA THR A 46 5.52 1.98 2.07
C THR A 46 5.23 3.43 2.45
N LEU A 47 5.28 4.35 1.47
CA LEU A 47 4.98 5.77 1.69
C LEU A 47 3.53 6.00 2.13
N ILE A 48 2.56 5.27 1.56
CA ILE A 48 1.14 5.35 1.96
C ILE A 48 0.95 4.82 3.38
N LEU A 49 1.67 3.77 3.78
CA LEU A 49 1.54 3.18 5.11
C LEU A 49 2.33 3.94 6.19
N TRP A 50 3.28 4.80 5.80
CA TRP A 50 4.11 5.57 6.73
C TRP A 50 3.32 6.36 7.78
N PRO A 51 2.24 7.10 7.45
CA PRO A 51 1.47 7.86 8.43
C PRO A 51 0.71 6.99 9.44
N ALA A 52 0.43 5.73 9.10
CA ALA A 52 -0.25 4.78 9.99
C ALA A 52 0.71 4.10 10.98
N MET A 53 2.03 4.31 10.85
CA MET A 53 3.02 3.80 11.80
C MET A 53 3.01 4.65 13.09
N PRO A 54 3.19 4.04 14.28
CA PRO A 54 3.32 4.79 15.53
C PRO A 54 4.48 5.79 15.43
N SER A 55 4.22 7.09 15.51
CA SER A 55 5.27 8.12 15.43
C SER A 55 5.71 8.61 16.81
N ALA A 56 6.92 9.17 16.90
CA ALA A 56 7.41 9.81 18.11
C ALA A 56 6.64 11.12 18.35
N GLN A 57 6.08 11.31 19.55
CA GLN A 57 5.40 12.53 19.93
C GLN A 57 6.43 13.66 20.16
N ASN A 58 6.03 14.92 19.99
CA ASN A 58 6.86 16.04 20.45
C ASN A 58 7.05 15.92 21.97
N VAL A 59 8.29 16.07 22.46
CA VAL A 59 8.56 16.03 23.91
C VAL A 59 8.17 17.39 24.50
N PRO A 60 7.10 17.47 25.31
CA PRO A 60 6.66 18.72 25.93
C PRO A 60 7.64 19.19 27.01
N ARG A 61 7.55 20.46 27.40
CA ARG A 61 8.34 21.02 28.50
C ARG A 61 7.62 20.79 29.84
N THR A 62 8.39 20.78 30.92
CA THR A 62 7.82 20.70 32.27
C THR A 62 6.90 21.88 32.52
N GLY A 63 5.65 21.61 32.92
CA GLY A 63 4.63 22.63 33.16
C GLY A 63 3.64 22.84 32.02
N ASP A 64 3.87 22.26 30.84
CA ASP A 64 2.92 22.26 29.72
C ASP A 64 1.67 21.43 30.08
N ILE A 65 0.54 21.72 29.43
CA ILE A 65 -0.70 20.96 29.58
C ILE A 65 -0.78 19.92 28.46
N ALA A 66 -1.06 18.67 28.80
CA ALA A 66 -1.25 17.60 27.82
C ALA A 66 -2.47 17.90 26.91
N ILE A 67 -2.23 18.01 25.60
CA ILE A 67 -3.27 18.36 24.62
C ILE A 67 -4.07 17.13 24.15
N ALA A 68 -3.50 15.93 24.32
CA ALA A 68 -4.12 14.67 23.93
C ALA A 68 -3.71 13.55 24.91
N ASP A 69 -4.56 12.52 25.01
CA ASP A 69 -4.25 11.31 25.77
C ASP A 69 -3.03 10.59 25.15
N VAL A 70 -2.07 10.21 25.99
CA VAL A 70 -0.88 9.45 25.57
C VAL A 70 -1.05 8.00 26.01
N PHE A 71 -1.16 7.08 25.06
CA PHE A 71 -1.35 5.66 25.33
C PHE A 71 -0.04 4.87 25.26
N ALA A 72 0.08 3.83 26.08
CA ALA A 72 1.16 2.85 25.95
C ALA A 72 0.82 1.89 24.79
N PRO A 73 1.63 1.82 23.71
CA PRO A 73 1.29 1.01 22.55
C PRO A 73 1.33 -0.50 22.84
N ARG A 74 2.19 -0.94 23.77
CA ARG A 74 2.30 -2.32 24.31
C ARG A 74 2.87 -2.24 25.73
N GLY A 75 3.02 -3.39 26.42
CA GLY A 75 3.61 -3.48 27.77
C GLY A 75 4.90 -2.68 27.93
N PHE A 76 4.80 -1.44 28.42
CA PHE A 76 5.88 -0.48 28.53
C PHE A 76 6.33 -0.42 29.99
N VAL A 77 7.65 -0.48 30.22
CA VAL A 77 8.23 -0.36 31.56
C VAL A 77 8.86 1.01 31.67
N PHE A 78 8.24 1.88 32.46
CA PHE A 78 8.77 3.18 32.80
C PHE A 78 9.75 3.05 33.96
N VAL A 79 10.93 3.65 33.82
CA VAL A 79 11.93 3.75 34.89
C VAL A 79 11.93 5.17 35.44
N ASP A 80 11.44 5.33 36.67
CA ASP A 80 11.29 6.66 37.30
C ASP A 80 12.61 7.19 37.86
N ASN A 81 13.45 7.72 36.97
CA ASN A 81 14.72 8.33 37.32
C ASN A 81 14.55 9.66 38.06
N ALA A 82 13.49 10.42 37.78
CA ALA A 82 13.26 11.74 38.39
C ALA A 82 12.94 11.62 39.88
N SER A 83 12.05 10.69 40.26
CA SER A 83 11.76 10.41 41.67
C SER A 83 12.92 9.71 42.36
N ALA A 84 13.70 8.90 41.64
CA ALA A 84 14.92 8.30 42.18
C ALA A 84 15.98 9.36 42.54
N ARG A 85 16.22 10.34 41.66
CA ARG A 85 17.16 11.45 41.92
C ARG A 85 16.79 12.24 43.17
N ARG A 86 15.52 12.65 43.30
CA ARG A 86 15.03 13.35 44.50
C ARG A 86 15.24 12.54 45.78
N ARG A 87 15.01 11.22 45.73
CA ARG A 87 15.27 10.31 46.86
C ARG A 87 16.77 10.22 47.16
N TRP A 88 17.63 10.07 46.16
CA TRP A 88 19.08 10.03 46.34
C TRP A 88 19.62 11.33 46.94
N GLU A 89 19.16 12.48 46.47
CA GLU A 89 19.54 13.78 47.03
C GLU A 89 19.10 13.94 48.49
N SER A 90 17.88 13.53 48.81
CA SER A 90 17.37 13.54 50.19
C SER A 90 18.18 12.62 51.10
N LEU A 91 18.45 11.39 50.66
CA LEU A 91 19.28 10.44 51.40
C LEU A 91 20.71 10.94 51.56
N TYR A 92 21.30 11.50 50.51
CA TYR A 92 22.65 12.05 50.55
C TYR A 92 22.76 13.23 51.54
N ARG A 93 21.76 14.11 51.59
CA ARG A 93 21.70 15.21 52.58
C ARG A 93 21.61 14.72 54.03
N SER A 94 21.05 13.54 54.28
CA SER A 94 20.95 12.96 55.62
C SER A 94 22.27 12.35 56.12
N VAL A 95 23.19 12.03 55.21
CA VAL A 95 24.50 11.45 55.52
C VAL A 95 25.47 12.57 55.90
N PRO A 96 26.26 12.43 56.98
CA PRO A 96 27.28 13.41 57.35
C PRO A 96 28.28 13.65 56.22
N ALA A 97 28.55 14.91 55.88
CA ALA A 97 29.44 15.24 54.76
C ALA A 97 30.87 14.75 55.03
N PRO A 98 31.54 14.06 54.08
CA PRO A 98 32.83 13.47 54.32
C PRO A 98 33.96 14.49 54.17
N TYR A 99 34.77 14.63 55.21
CA TYR A 99 35.96 15.49 55.22
C TYR A 99 37.16 14.69 55.71
N ARG A 100 38.36 15.14 55.35
CA ARG A 100 39.63 14.61 55.84
C ARG A 100 40.38 15.69 56.60
N LEU A 101 40.84 15.36 57.80
CA LEU A 101 41.67 16.25 58.60
C LEU A 101 43.13 16.13 58.14
N ARG A 102 43.67 17.18 57.53
CA ARG A 102 45.09 17.33 57.20
C ARG A 102 45.79 18.11 58.31
N THR A 103 46.70 17.45 59.01
CA THR A 103 47.52 18.06 60.07
C THR A 103 48.96 18.36 59.62
N GLU A 104 49.32 17.96 58.40
CA GLU A 104 50.64 18.19 57.81
C GLU A 104 50.89 19.71 57.65
N GLY A 105 52.07 20.18 58.07
CA GLY A 105 52.43 21.59 58.00
C GLY A 105 51.71 22.52 58.99
N PHE A 106 50.64 22.07 59.69
CA PHE A 106 49.86 22.89 60.62
C PHE A 106 50.71 23.45 61.78
N GLU A 107 51.57 22.63 62.39
CA GLU A 107 52.43 23.08 63.49
C GLU A 107 53.49 24.10 63.03
N ALA A 108 54.01 23.94 61.81
CA ALA A 108 54.94 24.91 61.24
C ALA A 108 54.23 26.25 60.96
N ALA A 109 53.01 26.20 60.42
CA ALA A 109 52.15 27.37 60.21
C ALA A 109 51.77 28.05 61.54
N ALA A 110 51.39 27.27 62.56
CA ALA A 110 51.08 27.77 63.90
C ALA A 110 52.29 28.46 64.56
N ARG A 111 53.50 27.93 64.38
CA ARG A 111 54.74 28.58 64.85
C ARG A 111 54.98 29.92 64.15
N ARG A 112 54.79 29.99 62.82
CA ARG A 112 54.91 31.24 62.05
C ARG A 112 53.89 32.28 62.49
N LEU A 113 52.63 31.89 62.68
CA LEU A 113 51.57 32.77 63.19
C LEU A 113 51.91 33.31 64.58
N ARG A 114 52.41 32.45 65.49
CA ARG A 114 52.87 32.90 66.82
C ARG A 114 53.99 33.92 66.70
N GLY A 115 54.97 33.67 65.82
CA GLY A 115 56.06 34.61 65.53
C GLY A 115 55.55 35.98 65.04
N ALA A 116 54.60 35.97 64.10
CA ALA A 116 53.96 37.19 63.59
C ALA A 116 53.18 37.95 64.67
N LEU A 117 52.50 37.24 65.59
CA LEU A 117 51.80 37.86 66.72
C LEU A 117 52.73 38.43 67.79
N THR A 118 53.98 37.96 67.87
CA THR A 118 55.00 38.48 68.80
C THR A 118 55.88 39.58 68.19
N ALA A 119 55.87 39.76 66.86
CA ALA A 119 56.68 40.76 66.17
C ALA A 119 56.32 42.20 66.61
N SER A 120 57.28 43.12 66.55
CA SER A 120 57.00 44.54 66.82
C SER A 120 56.04 45.10 65.75
N LEU A 121 54.98 45.77 66.18
CA LEU A 121 53.91 46.28 65.32
C LEU A 121 53.88 47.80 65.40
N PRO A 122 53.57 48.52 64.31
CA PRO A 122 53.43 49.97 64.34
C PRO A 122 52.37 50.42 65.35
N ASP A 123 52.54 51.62 65.93
CA ASP A 123 51.61 52.15 66.94
C ASP A 123 50.15 52.27 66.46
N THR A 124 49.95 52.38 65.14
CA THR A 124 48.64 52.41 64.47
C THR A 124 47.95 51.05 64.38
N HIS A 125 48.63 49.95 64.71
CA HIS A 125 48.06 48.61 64.64
C HIS A 125 47.14 48.32 65.84
N PRO A 126 45.97 47.66 65.67
CA PRO A 126 45.05 47.37 66.77
C PRO A 126 45.65 46.59 67.96
N LEU A 127 46.74 45.87 67.74
CA LEU A 127 47.47 45.06 68.75
C LEU A 127 48.80 45.71 69.23
N SER A 128 48.91 47.04 69.15
CA SER A 128 50.12 47.78 69.56
C SER A 128 50.43 47.60 71.06
N SER A 129 49.41 47.55 71.92
CA SER A 129 49.58 47.33 73.38
C SER A 129 50.10 45.92 73.74
N PRO A 130 51.18 45.81 74.54
CA PRO A 130 51.69 44.50 75.01
C PRO A 130 50.65 43.67 75.76
N ARG A 131 49.79 44.32 76.57
CA ARG A 131 48.74 43.64 77.34
C ARG A 131 47.66 43.04 76.43
N ARG A 132 47.24 43.77 75.39
CA ARG A 132 46.25 43.30 74.41
C ARG A 132 46.81 42.20 73.52
N ARG A 133 48.09 42.29 73.16
CA ARG A 133 48.81 41.24 72.41
C ARG A 133 48.87 39.93 73.18
N GLN A 134 49.11 39.98 74.49
CA GLN A 134 49.09 38.79 75.34
C GLN A 134 47.71 38.13 75.37
N VAL A 135 46.63 38.91 75.43
CA VAL A 135 45.24 38.41 75.34
C VAL A 135 44.99 37.74 73.98
N ALA A 136 45.41 38.38 72.88
CA ALA A 136 45.29 37.82 71.54
C ALA A 136 46.06 36.49 71.39
N ILE A 137 47.29 36.40 71.91
CA ILE A 137 48.09 35.17 71.87
C ILE A 137 47.41 34.03 72.63
N LEU A 138 46.83 34.30 73.80
CA LEU A 138 46.12 33.28 74.60
C LEU A 138 44.88 32.76 73.86
N GLN A 139 44.08 33.64 73.28
CA GLN A 139 42.91 33.25 72.49
C GLN A 139 43.29 32.51 71.21
N VAL A 140 44.31 32.98 70.47
CA VAL A 140 44.83 32.28 69.29
C VAL A 140 45.35 30.90 69.66
N ASN A 141 46.05 30.73 70.78
CA ASN A 141 46.50 29.40 71.21
C ASN A 141 45.35 28.46 71.59
N ARG A 142 44.25 28.98 72.15
CA ARG A 142 43.02 28.19 72.36
C ARG A 142 42.40 27.81 71.00
N LEU A 143 42.33 28.75 70.07
CA LEU A 143 41.75 28.54 68.75
C LEU A 143 42.58 27.57 67.90
N LEU A 144 43.91 27.66 67.91
CA LEU A 144 44.81 26.72 67.23
C LEU A 144 44.66 25.29 67.76
N ARG A 145 44.47 25.11 69.08
CA ARG A 145 44.16 23.78 69.64
C ARG A 145 42.79 23.28 69.16
N LYS A 146 41.80 24.16 69.06
CA LYS A 146 40.47 23.83 68.51
C LYS A 146 40.56 23.48 67.01
N MET A 147 41.29 24.24 66.20
CA MET A 147 41.54 23.99 64.78
C MET A 147 42.29 22.68 64.53
N ARG A 148 43.27 22.33 65.39
CA ARG A 148 44.00 21.06 65.30
C ARG A 148 43.11 19.86 65.66
N SER A 149 42.27 20.00 66.68
CA SER A 149 41.45 18.89 67.20
C SER A 149 40.12 18.71 66.49
N ARG A 150 39.47 19.80 66.06
CA ARG A 150 38.14 19.83 65.43
C ARG A 150 38.18 20.17 63.94
N GLY A 151 39.24 20.81 63.46
CA GLY A 151 39.42 21.20 62.08
C GLY A 151 39.13 22.68 61.80
N TYR A 152 39.71 23.18 60.72
CA TYR A 152 39.57 24.53 60.19
C TYR A 152 39.20 24.47 58.70
N SER A 153 38.11 25.13 58.34
CA SER A 153 37.64 25.26 56.95
C SER A 153 37.71 26.71 56.49
N ASP A 154 38.27 26.93 55.31
CA ASP A 154 38.30 28.24 54.65
C ASP A 154 36.97 28.59 53.96
N SER A 155 36.17 27.55 53.65
CA SER A 155 34.91 27.59 52.95
C SER A 155 33.75 27.34 53.91
N ASP A 156 32.58 27.89 53.59
CA ASP A 156 31.37 27.66 54.37
C ASP A 156 30.93 26.19 54.25
N ILE A 157 30.60 25.61 55.40
CA ILE A 157 30.09 24.24 55.47
C ILE A 157 28.57 24.32 55.60
N HIS A 158 27.87 23.92 54.54
CA HIS A 158 26.40 23.95 54.47
C HIS A 158 25.73 22.65 54.96
N ALA A 159 26.49 21.70 55.49
CA ALA A 159 25.97 20.45 56.05
C ALA A 159 25.83 20.56 57.57
N ASP A 160 24.82 19.90 58.14
CA ASP A 160 24.60 19.92 59.61
C ASP A 160 25.66 19.09 60.35
N ARG A 161 25.98 17.91 59.80
CA ARG A 161 26.95 16.96 60.39
C ARG A 161 28.07 16.63 59.42
N LEU A 162 29.26 16.42 59.96
CA LEU A 162 30.49 16.11 59.21
C LEU A 162 31.08 14.79 59.69
N SER A 163 31.45 13.92 58.76
CA SER A 163 32.26 12.73 59.02
C SER A 163 33.72 13.04 58.68
N ILE A 164 34.53 13.30 59.70
CA ILE A 164 35.94 13.66 59.55
C ILE A 164 36.83 12.41 59.68
N LEU A 165 37.61 12.11 58.65
CA LEU A 165 38.68 11.11 58.69
C LEU A 165 39.93 11.70 59.35
N LEU A 166 40.33 11.13 60.48
CA LEU A 166 41.51 11.54 61.23
C LEU A 166 42.79 10.88 60.67
N PRO A 167 43.98 11.45 60.94
CA PRO A 167 45.26 10.87 60.49
C PRO A 167 45.52 9.43 60.95
N ASN A 168 44.91 9.01 62.07
CA ASN A 168 45.00 7.65 62.60
C ASN A 168 44.05 6.65 61.93
N GLY A 169 43.38 7.05 60.84
CA GLY A 169 42.43 6.22 60.09
C GLY A 169 41.03 6.11 60.71
N LYS A 170 40.79 6.64 61.92
CA LYS A 170 39.47 6.63 62.55
C LYS A 170 38.59 7.76 62.02
N ARG A 171 37.29 7.51 61.88
CA ARG A 171 36.29 8.53 61.53
C ARG A 171 35.61 9.06 62.79
N ARG A 172 35.33 10.36 62.81
CA ARG A 172 34.57 11.04 63.87
C ARG A 172 33.44 11.86 63.26
N ILE A 173 32.23 11.68 63.78
CA ILE A 173 31.09 12.51 63.41
C ILE A 173 31.05 13.72 64.35
N VAL A 174 30.95 14.92 63.78
CA VAL A 174 30.84 16.18 64.53
C VAL A 174 29.77 17.06 63.90
N GLU A 175 29.16 17.91 64.72
CA GLU A 175 28.31 19.01 64.23
C GLU A 175 29.17 20.03 63.47
N ALA A 176 28.69 20.55 62.35
CA ALA A 176 29.44 21.53 61.56
C ALA A 176 29.68 22.85 62.31
N SER A 177 28.82 23.18 63.28
CA SER A 177 28.99 24.29 64.21
C SER A 177 30.20 24.13 65.15
N SER A 178 30.67 22.89 65.37
CA SER A 178 31.80 22.61 66.26
C SER A 178 33.17 22.82 65.61
N VAL A 179 33.20 22.96 64.28
CA VAL A 179 34.37 23.20 63.44
C VAL A 179 34.63 24.70 63.31
N VAL A 180 35.91 25.09 63.25
CA VAL A 180 36.27 26.49 63.07
C VAL A 180 36.13 26.87 61.60
N GLN A 181 35.31 27.87 61.30
CA GLN A 181 35.09 28.37 59.93
C GLN A 181 35.64 29.79 59.80
N LYS A 182 36.26 30.10 58.66
CA LYS A 182 36.86 31.42 58.39
C LYS A 182 35.92 32.60 58.68
N LYS A 183 34.65 32.51 58.29
CA LYS A 183 33.66 33.59 58.52
C LYS A 183 33.31 33.81 60.00
N ARG A 184 33.45 32.79 60.84
CA ARG A 184 33.16 32.85 62.29
C ARG A 184 34.41 33.03 63.15
N LEU A 185 35.58 33.30 62.55
CA LEU A 185 36.82 33.50 63.31
C LEU A 185 36.73 34.66 64.31
N ILE A 186 35.99 35.71 63.97
CA ILE A 186 35.79 36.87 64.85
C ILE A 186 34.97 36.47 66.09
N GLU A 187 33.93 35.64 65.91
CA GLU A 187 33.08 35.13 66.99
C GLU A 187 33.84 34.21 67.96
N GLU A 188 34.89 33.54 67.47
CA GLU A 188 35.79 32.69 68.24
C GLU A 188 36.85 33.46 69.06
N LEU A 189 36.84 34.81 68.98
CA LEU A 189 37.77 35.71 69.67
C LEU A 189 37.05 36.73 70.58
N PRO A 190 36.30 36.29 71.60
CA PRO A 190 35.37 37.15 72.35
C PRO A 190 36.04 38.20 73.26
N ASP A 191 37.33 38.06 73.59
CA ASP A 191 38.02 38.95 74.55
C ASP A 191 38.72 40.11 73.82
N LEU A 192 38.62 40.15 72.49
CA LEU A 192 39.17 41.18 71.61
C LEU A 192 38.08 42.12 71.12
N THR A 193 38.41 43.38 70.91
CA THR A 193 37.51 44.31 70.21
C THR A 193 37.36 43.88 68.74
N ARG A 194 36.29 44.31 68.07
CA ARG A 194 36.04 43.97 66.67
C ARG A 194 37.22 44.25 65.75
N ARG A 195 37.91 45.39 65.90
CA ARG A 195 39.09 45.76 65.09
C ARG A 195 40.31 44.87 65.35
N GLU A 196 40.52 44.46 66.61
CA GLU A 196 41.60 43.54 66.97
C GLU A 196 41.29 42.12 66.50
N ALA A 197 40.05 41.65 66.67
CA ALA A 197 39.61 40.34 66.19
C ALA A 197 39.70 40.25 64.66
N GLU A 198 39.36 41.31 63.92
CA GLU A 198 39.55 41.39 62.47
C GLU A 198 41.03 41.35 62.06
N ALA A 199 41.93 41.99 62.81
CA ALA A 199 43.38 41.90 62.56
C ALA A 199 43.92 40.49 62.82
N VAL A 200 43.52 39.86 63.94
CA VAL A 200 43.91 38.49 64.28
C VAL A 200 43.32 37.47 63.30
N ALA A 201 42.06 37.61 62.91
CA ALA A 201 41.40 36.72 61.94
C ALA A 201 42.05 36.78 60.55
N ARG A 202 42.53 37.96 60.13
CA ARG A 202 43.33 38.13 58.91
C ARG A 202 44.65 37.36 58.99
N LEU A 203 45.40 37.51 60.07
CA LEU A 203 46.64 36.77 60.29
C LEU A 203 46.40 35.26 60.36
N ILE A 204 45.36 34.80 61.05
CA ILE A 204 45.00 33.37 61.07
C ILE A 204 44.72 32.86 59.66
N SER A 205 43.94 33.59 58.87
CA SER A 205 43.57 33.21 57.50
C SER A 205 44.76 33.20 56.53
N GLU A 206 45.77 34.05 56.78
CA GLU A 206 46.98 34.17 55.96
C GLU A 206 47.99 33.06 56.27
N TYR A 207 48.17 32.73 57.56
CA TYR A 207 49.21 31.79 57.99
C TYR A 207 48.73 30.35 58.13
N ILE A 208 47.46 30.11 58.49
CA ILE A 208 46.94 28.76 58.77
C ILE A 208 46.21 28.22 57.52
N PRO A 209 46.74 27.16 56.87
CA PRO A 209 46.01 26.50 55.79
C PRO A 209 44.78 25.75 56.33
N PRO A 210 43.73 25.58 55.51
CA PRO A 210 42.56 24.79 55.89
C PRO A 210 42.98 23.36 56.25
N THR A 211 42.66 22.93 57.46
CA THR A 211 42.95 21.57 57.92
C THR A 211 41.84 20.59 57.57
N LEU A 212 40.66 21.06 57.18
CA LEU A 212 39.58 20.22 56.68
C LEU A 212 39.49 20.32 55.15
N VAL A 213 39.66 19.17 54.49
CA VAL A 213 39.52 19.05 53.04
C VAL A 213 38.37 18.11 52.73
N PHE A 214 37.48 18.49 51.82
CA PHE A 214 36.36 17.65 51.41
C PHE A 214 36.87 16.36 50.74
N ASP A 215 36.38 15.21 51.19
CA ASP A 215 36.78 13.91 50.64
C ASP A 215 35.84 13.53 49.47
N SER A 216 36.18 14.01 48.28
CA SER A 216 35.39 13.78 47.06
C SER A 216 35.32 12.29 46.67
N ALA A 217 36.35 11.51 46.98
CA ALA A 217 36.36 10.07 46.69
C ALA A 217 35.34 9.33 47.58
N GLU A 218 35.29 9.65 48.87
CA GLU A 218 34.29 9.08 49.77
C GLU A 218 32.87 9.58 49.47
N ALA A 219 32.72 10.86 49.12
CA ALA A 219 31.44 11.42 48.70
C ALA A 219 30.85 10.65 47.49
N ASN A 220 31.69 10.35 46.50
CA ASN A 220 31.30 9.56 45.34
C ASN A 220 30.93 8.11 45.72
N ARG A 221 31.67 7.48 46.65
CA ARG A 221 31.34 6.13 47.15
C ARG A 221 30.00 6.08 47.88
N ILE A 222 29.72 7.08 48.72
CA ILE A 222 28.44 7.21 49.42
C ILE A 222 27.30 7.37 48.41
N LEU A 223 27.48 8.25 47.42
CA LEU A 223 26.48 8.48 46.38
C LEU A 223 26.21 7.21 45.57
N GLU A 224 27.24 6.46 45.20
CA GLU A 224 27.11 5.23 44.44
C GLU A 224 26.43 4.12 45.26
N LYS A 225 26.78 3.99 46.55
CA LYS A 225 26.10 3.08 47.48
C LYS A 225 24.60 3.40 47.60
N ILE A 226 24.25 4.68 47.75
CA ILE A 226 22.85 5.14 47.80
C ILE A 226 22.10 4.75 46.51
N ARG A 227 22.73 4.89 45.34
CA ARG A 227 22.13 4.51 44.05
C ARG A 227 21.90 3.01 43.94
N GLN A 228 22.85 2.19 44.39
CA GLN A 228 22.76 0.73 44.34
C GLN A 228 21.68 0.19 45.28
N GLU A 229 21.61 0.71 46.51
CA GLU A 229 20.61 0.28 47.51
C GLU A 229 19.21 0.81 47.20
N ASN A 230 19.08 1.90 46.42
CA ASN A 230 17.80 2.53 46.10
C ASN A 230 17.59 2.67 44.59
N PRO A 231 17.39 1.56 43.85
CA PRO A 231 17.20 1.62 42.41
C PRO A 231 15.92 2.38 42.03
N PRO A 232 15.85 2.95 40.80
CA PRO A 232 14.66 3.61 40.30
C PRO A 232 13.49 2.63 40.21
N ALA A 233 12.31 3.09 40.62
CA ALA A 233 11.09 2.29 40.57
C ALA A 233 10.72 1.99 39.11
N ARG A 234 10.24 0.77 38.87
CA ARG A 234 9.78 0.31 37.55
C ARG A 234 8.27 0.18 37.56
N THR A 235 7.58 0.94 36.72
CA THR A 235 6.12 0.84 36.55
C THR A 235 5.82 0.20 35.21
N ARG A 236 5.06 -0.91 35.21
CA ARG A 236 4.61 -1.57 33.98
C ARG A 236 3.22 -1.07 33.61
N PHE A 237 3.09 -0.50 32.42
CA PHE A 237 1.80 -0.08 31.86
C PHE A 237 1.24 -1.21 30.99
N ALA A 238 -0.03 -1.54 31.20
CA ALA A 238 -0.77 -2.46 30.36
C ALA A 238 -1.11 -1.80 29.01
N PRO A 239 -1.24 -2.57 27.92
CA PRO A 239 -1.73 -2.05 26.64
C PRO A 239 -3.08 -1.33 26.80
N GLU A 240 -3.34 -0.33 25.96
CA GLU A 240 -4.63 0.38 25.83
C GLU A 240 -5.06 1.25 27.03
N LYS A 241 -4.24 1.37 28.08
CA LYS A 241 -4.46 2.36 29.14
C LYS A 241 -3.72 3.67 28.83
N ALA A 242 -4.41 4.79 29.01
CA ALA A 242 -3.81 6.12 28.95
C ALA A 242 -2.73 6.21 30.05
N VAL A 243 -1.53 6.58 29.63
CA VAL A 243 -0.37 6.82 30.49
C VAL A 243 -0.35 8.26 30.98
N ILE A 244 -0.82 9.19 30.13
CA ILE A 244 -1.08 10.60 30.46
C ILE A 244 -2.45 10.95 29.88
N VAL A 245 -3.28 11.63 30.67
CA VAL A 245 -4.63 12.07 30.27
C VAL A 245 -4.59 13.52 29.79
N ALA A 246 -5.35 13.83 28.74
CA ALA A 246 -5.52 15.18 28.24
C ALA A 246 -6.01 16.12 29.35
N GLY A 247 -5.45 17.33 29.41
CA GLY A 247 -5.71 18.31 30.48
C GLY A 247 -4.83 18.16 31.72
N GLN A 248 -4.03 17.10 31.85
CA GLN A 248 -3.05 16.96 32.93
C GLN A 248 -1.89 17.96 32.74
N ARG A 249 -1.52 18.68 33.82
CA ARG A 249 -0.29 19.48 33.84
C ARG A 249 0.92 18.57 34.02
N LEU A 250 1.87 18.66 33.10
CA LEU A 250 2.98 17.72 33.02
C LEU A 250 4.05 18.00 34.08
N ALA A 251 4.27 17.02 34.96
CA ALA A 251 5.39 17.02 35.88
C ALA A 251 6.67 16.54 35.18
N GLU A 252 7.84 16.74 35.81
CA GLU A 252 9.13 16.27 35.28
C GLU A 252 9.13 14.74 35.02
N ARG A 253 8.42 13.98 35.86
CA ARG A 253 8.17 12.54 35.68
C ARG A 253 7.42 12.23 34.38
N ASP A 254 6.41 13.03 34.05
CA ASP A 254 5.56 12.81 32.87
C ASP A 254 6.33 13.13 31.58
N VAL A 255 7.17 14.17 31.61
CA VAL A 255 8.07 14.51 30.50
C VAL A 255 9.12 13.42 30.28
N GLU A 256 9.72 12.89 31.36
CA GLU A 256 10.63 11.74 31.30
C GLU A 256 9.94 10.49 30.75
N LEU A 257 8.69 10.26 31.17
CA LEU A 257 7.87 9.17 30.66
C LEU A 257 7.66 9.29 29.15
N ILE A 258 7.25 10.46 28.65
CA ILE A 258 7.06 10.71 27.22
C ILE A 258 8.40 10.52 26.48
N ARG A 259 9.52 10.96 27.04
CA ARG A 259 10.84 10.78 26.44
C ARG A 259 11.22 9.31 26.33
N GLN A 260 11.10 8.54 27.41
CA GLN A 260 11.39 7.10 27.39
C GLN A 260 10.42 6.34 26.47
N LEU A 261 9.15 6.75 26.43
CA LEU A 261 8.16 6.20 25.51
C LEU A 261 8.52 6.49 24.04
N ASN A 262 8.97 7.71 23.74
CA ASN A 262 9.44 8.11 22.42
C ASN A 262 10.71 7.38 22.01
N GLU A 263 11.66 7.18 22.91
CA GLU A 263 12.87 6.40 22.62
C GLU A 263 12.55 4.91 22.41
N TYR A 264 11.63 4.37 23.22
CA TYR A 264 11.11 3.02 23.07
C TYR A 264 10.43 2.85 21.70
N ASN A 265 9.59 3.82 21.31
CA ASN A 265 8.94 3.84 19.99
C ASN A 265 9.97 4.02 18.87
N ARG A 266 10.95 4.93 18.99
CA ARG A 266 11.97 5.19 17.96
C ARG A 266 12.81 3.96 17.64
N LYS A 267 13.32 3.26 18.65
CA LYS A 267 14.13 2.04 18.46
C LYS A 267 13.31 0.91 17.82
N ARG A 268 12.05 0.74 18.24
CA ARG A 268 11.17 -0.27 17.64
C ARG A 268 10.66 0.12 16.26
N ASN A 269 10.52 1.40 15.95
CA ASN A 269 10.05 1.87 14.64
C ASN A 269 11.01 1.50 13.51
N LEU A 270 12.33 1.61 13.72
CA LEU A 270 13.32 1.16 12.72
C LEU A 270 13.22 -0.35 12.44
N GLN A 271 13.11 -1.16 13.50
CA GLN A 271 12.91 -2.61 13.37
C GLN A 271 11.56 -2.95 12.73
N ALA A 272 10.50 -2.23 13.10
CA ALA A 272 9.16 -2.41 12.55
C ALA A 272 9.09 -2.03 11.07
N ILE A 273 9.76 -0.95 10.66
CA ILE A 273 9.90 -0.55 9.25
C ILE A 273 10.67 -1.62 8.48
N GLY A 274 11.79 -2.11 9.01
CA GLY A 274 12.57 -3.19 8.38
C GLY A 274 11.76 -4.48 8.21
N LEU A 275 11.00 -4.87 9.24
CA LEU A 275 10.11 -6.03 9.19
C LEU A 275 8.92 -5.82 8.24
N LEU A 276 8.33 -4.63 8.20
CA LEU A 276 7.26 -4.31 7.25
C LEU A 276 7.77 -4.36 5.80
N LEU A 277 8.95 -3.78 5.54
CA LEU A 277 9.58 -3.84 4.21
C LEU A 277 9.85 -5.28 3.80
N LEU A 278 10.41 -6.10 4.71
CA LEU A 278 10.61 -7.53 4.44
C LEU A 278 9.29 -8.24 4.16
N PHE A 279 8.25 -7.94 4.93
CA PHE A 279 6.92 -8.49 4.72
C PHE A 279 6.31 -8.07 3.38
N GLN A 280 6.41 -6.80 3.00
CA GLN A 280 5.95 -6.30 1.70
C GLN A 280 6.74 -6.91 0.54
N ILE A 281 8.07 -7.03 0.67
CA ILE A 281 8.92 -7.70 -0.33
C ILE A 281 8.48 -9.15 -0.50
N LEU A 282 8.19 -9.87 0.60
CA LEU A 282 7.70 -11.24 0.56
C LEU A 282 6.36 -11.34 -0.18
N LEU A 283 5.39 -10.47 0.17
CA LEU A 283 4.09 -10.43 -0.50
C LEU A 283 4.25 -10.10 -1.99
N LEU A 284 4.95 -9.03 -2.34
CA LEU A 284 5.15 -8.63 -3.73
C LEU A 284 5.90 -9.68 -4.55
N SER A 285 6.88 -10.36 -3.96
CA SER A 285 7.58 -11.48 -4.60
C SER A 285 6.62 -12.63 -4.89
N PHE A 286 5.74 -12.98 -3.93
CA PHE A 286 4.70 -13.98 -4.15
C PHE A 286 3.71 -13.55 -5.24
N ALA A 287 3.22 -12.30 -5.23
CA ALA A 287 2.35 -11.80 -6.30
C ALA A 287 3.04 -11.87 -7.67
N ALA A 288 4.30 -11.46 -7.76
CA ALA A 288 5.05 -11.48 -9.01
C ALA A 288 5.21 -12.92 -9.55
N LEU A 289 5.53 -13.87 -8.67
CA LEU A 289 5.62 -15.29 -9.03
C LEU A 289 4.27 -15.89 -9.41
N TYR A 290 3.21 -15.60 -8.64
CA TYR A 290 1.87 -16.07 -8.93
C TYR A 290 1.36 -15.53 -10.27
N MET A 291 1.51 -14.23 -10.51
CA MET A 291 1.13 -13.58 -11.75
C MET A 291 1.88 -14.20 -12.94
N LYS A 292 3.20 -14.34 -12.83
CA LYS A 292 4.03 -14.96 -13.87
C LYS A 292 3.61 -16.40 -14.20
N ARG A 293 3.14 -17.17 -13.20
CA ARG A 293 2.83 -18.60 -13.35
C ARG A 293 1.40 -18.87 -13.79
N TYR A 294 0.43 -18.15 -13.23
CA TYR A 294 -1.00 -18.46 -13.36
C TYR A 294 -1.81 -17.37 -14.08
N LEU A 295 -1.26 -16.15 -14.20
CA LEU A 295 -1.89 -15.00 -14.86
C LEU A 295 -0.92 -14.39 -15.88
N PHE A 296 -0.33 -15.26 -16.72
CA PHE A 296 0.77 -14.90 -17.61
C PHE A 296 0.39 -13.79 -18.60
N GLU A 297 -0.83 -13.81 -19.12
CA GLU A 297 -1.34 -12.79 -20.04
C GLU A 297 -1.39 -11.41 -19.37
N GLN A 298 -1.96 -11.34 -18.16
CA GLN A 298 -2.01 -10.10 -17.38
C GLN A 298 -0.61 -9.63 -16.96
N TYR A 299 0.33 -10.57 -16.72
CA TYR A 299 1.70 -10.26 -16.35
C TYR A 299 2.54 -9.73 -17.52
N GLU A 300 2.39 -10.29 -18.74
CA GLU A 300 3.10 -9.83 -19.93
C GLU A 300 2.51 -8.54 -20.49
N ASN A 301 1.22 -8.24 -20.27
CA ASN A 301 0.63 -6.99 -20.69
C ASN A 301 1.04 -5.82 -19.77
N THR A 302 1.81 -4.87 -20.31
CA THR A 302 2.28 -3.69 -19.56
C THR A 302 1.14 -2.85 -19.02
N ARG A 303 0.03 -2.68 -19.76
CA ARG A 303 -1.09 -1.86 -19.29
C ARG A 303 -1.80 -2.52 -18.12
N ASP A 304 -1.98 -3.84 -18.19
CA ASP A 304 -2.65 -4.59 -17.13
C ASP A 304 -1.86 -4.54 -15.84
N ILE A 305 -0.56 -4.83 -15.85
CA ILE A 305 0.25 -4.83 -14.62
C ILE A 305 0.30 -3.44 -13.96
N TRP A 306 0.35 -2.36 -14.75
CA TRP A 306 0.28 -1.00 -14.22
C TRP A 306 -1.13 -0.64 -13.73
N GLY A 307 -2.18 -1.06 -14.43
CA GLY A 307 -3.57 -0.85 -14.00
C GLY A 307 -3.89 -1.57 -12.69
N ILE A 308 -3.41 -2.81 -12.53
CA ILE A 308 -3.51 -3.60 -11.30
C ILE A 308 -2.75 -2.91 -10.17
N ALA A 309 -1.51 -2.49 -10.43
CA ALA A 309 -0.67 -1.79 -9.46
C ALA A 309 -1.33 -0.48 -8.97
N PHE A 310 -1.84 0.32 -9.90
CA PHE A 310 -2.54 1.56 -9.60
C PHE A 310 -3.83 1.31 -8.81
N THR A 311 -4.64 0.33 -9.22
CA THR A 311 -5.89 -0.03 -8.51
C THR A 311 -5.61 -0.47 -7.08
N PHE A 312 -4.53 -1.24 -6.86
CA PHE A 312 -4.08 -1.64 -5.53
C PHE A 312 -3.65 -0.44 -4.68
N LEU A 313 -2.79 0.43 -5.21
CA LEU A 313 -2.33 1.63 -4.51
C LEU A 313 -3.47 2.61 -4.22
N ALA A 314 -4.39 2.81 -5.16
CA ALA A 314 -5.57 3.64 -4.98
C ALA A 314 -6.46 3.08 -3.86
N SER A 315 -6.65 1.75 -3.80
CA SER A 315 -7.42 1.11 -2.73
C SER A 315 -6.72 1.21 -1.37
N LEU A 316 -5.40 1.06 -1.33
CA LEU A 316 -4.60 1.24 -0.12
C LEU A 316 -4.66 2.69 0.39
N PHE A 317 -4.52 3.65 -0.52
CA PHE A 317 -4.64 5.08 -0.21
C PHE A 317 -6.05 5.43 0.27
N LEU A 318 -7.09 4.86 -0.36
CA LEU A 318 -8.48 5.04 0.06
C LEU A 318 -8.73 4.49 1.47
N CYS A 319 -8.15 3.33 1.80
CA CYS A 319 -8.16 2.83 3.18
C CYS A 319 -7.50 3.84 4.13
N LEU A 320 -6.38 4.47 3.73
CA LEU A 320 -5.70 5.46 4.59
C LEU A 320 -6.59 6.69 4.81
N VAL A 321 -7.20 7.21 3.75
CA VAL A 321 -8.13 8.34 3.83
C VAL A 321 -9.31 8.01 4.75
N VAL A 322 -9.92 6.85 4.58
CA VAL A 322 -11.03 6.41 5.44
C VAL A 322 -10.58 6.25 6.90
N LEU A 323 -9.40 5.69 7.15
CA LEU A 323 -8.84 5.58 8.50
C LEU A 323 -8.67 6.96 9.15
N VAL A 324 -8.05 7.91 8.45
CA VAL A 324 -7.84 9.28 8.94
C VAL A 324 -9.17 9.99 9.22
N ILE A 325 -10.18 9.77 8.39
CA ILE A 325 -11.54 10.30 8.62
C ILE A 325 -12.13 9.67 9.88
N VAL A 326 -12.05 8.35 10.05
CA VAL A 326 -12.58 7.65 11.22
C VAL A 326 -11.91 8.09 12.51
N GLU A 327 -10.59 8.30 12.50
CA GLU A 327 -9.84 8.77 13.68
C GLU A 327 -10.17 10.22 14.07
N ARG A 328 -10.47 11.08 13.09
CA ARG A 328 -10.79 12.50 13.33
C ARG A 328 -12.29 12.75 13.57
N ALA A 329 -13.16 11.89 13.07
CA ALA A 329 -14.60 12.04 13.16
C ALA A 329 -15.13 11.46 14.47
N SER A 330 -15.16 12.26 15.54
CA SER A 330 -15.91 11.94 16.75
C SER A 330 -17.36 12.41 16.62
N TRP A 331 -18.24 11.58 16.03
CA TRP A 331 -19.67 11.88 15.86
C TRP A 331 -20.47 11.57 17.12
N GLY A 332 -20.26 12.37 18.18
CA GLY A 332 -21.00 12.26 19.44
C GLY A 332 -20.90 10.87 20.07
N ARG A 333 -22.02 10.13 20.16
CA ARG A 333 -22.09 8.77 20.75
C ARG A 333 -21.76 7.65 19.74
N TRP A 334 -21.69 7.94 18.44
CA TRP A 334 -21.41 6.96 17.40
C TRP A 334 -19.91 6.97 17.11
N ARG A 335 -19.23 5.88 17.47
CA ARG A 335 -17.82 5.67 17.15
C ARG A 335 -17.73 4.73 15.95
N LEU A 336 -17.21 5.22 14.84
CA LEU A 336 -16.76 4.35 13.77
C LEU A 336 -15.43 3.70 14.19
N THR A 337 -15.20 2.49 13.72
CA THR A 337 -13.98 1.74 13.99
C THR A 337 -13.25 1.47 12.67
N PRO A 338 -11.96 1.08 12.70
CA PRO A 338 -11.24 0.67 11.50
C PRO A 338 -11.87 -0.51 10.74
N ALA A 339 -12.90 -1.16 11.27
CA ALA A 339 -13.69 -2.15 10.55
C ALA A 339 -14.40 -1.60 9.29
N VAL A 340 -14.58 -0.27 9.17
CA VAL A 340 -15.24 0.36 8.01
C VAL A 340 -14.35 0.47 6.77
N LEU A 341 -13.05 0.13 6.87
CA LEU A 341 -12.12 0.28 5.74
C LEU A 341 -12.63 -0.48 4.49
N PRO A 342 -12.61 0.14 3.30
CA PRO A 342 -13.25 -0.39 2.10
C PRO A 342 -12.36 -1.41 1.36
N VAL A 343 -11.76 -2.35 2.08
CA VAL A 343 -10.97 -3.44 1.48
C VAL A 343 -11.76 -4.24 0.42
N PRO A 344 -13.07 -4.55 0.62
CA PRO A 344 -13.86 -5.24 -0.40
C PRO A 344 -14.01 -4.47 -1.73
N ALA A 345 -13.81 -3.15 -1.75
CA ALA A 345 -13.86 -2.36 -2.99
C ALA A 345 -12.79 -2.82 -4.00
N LEU A 346 -11.58 -3.14 -3.51
CA LEU A 346 -10.52 -3.69 -4.36
C LEU A 346 -10.97 -5.03 -4.98
N ALA A 347 -11.67 -5.87 -4.20
CA ALA A 347 -12.14 -7.18 -4.61
C ALA A 347 -13.14 -7.08 -5.77
N MET A 348 -14.15 -6.23 -5.62
CA MET A 348 -15.17 -6.02 -6.64
C MET A 348 -14.55 -5.45 -7.92
N THR A 349 -13.73 -4.40 -7.79
CA THR A 349 -13.09 -3.73 -8.94
C THR A 349 -12.20 -4.68 -9.74
N LEU A 350 -11.29 -5.40 -9.08
CA LEU A 350 -10.41 -6.33 -9.78
C LEU A 350 -11.18 -7.50 -10.38
N THR A 351 -12.26 -7.94 -9.72
CA THR A 351 -13.12 -9.00 -10.26
C THR A 351 -13.76 -8.57 -11.58
N LEU A 352 -14.27 -7.33 -11.64
CA LEU A 352 -14.96 -6.80 -12.82
C LEU A 352 -14.02 -6.50 -14.01
N LEU A 353 -12.74 -6.22 -13.75
CA LEU A 353 -11.77 -5.84 -14.80
C LEU A 353 -10.82 -6.98 -15.21
N TYR A 354 -10.41 -7.81 -14.26
CA TYR A 354 -9.33 -8.80 -14.45
C TYR A 354 -9.72 -10.22 -14.02
N GLY A 355 -10.86 -10.40 -13.35
CA GLY A 355 -11.38 -11.69 -12.90
C GLY A 355 -11.06 -12.05 -11.45
N VAL A 356 -11.78 -13.07 -10.95
CA VAL A 356 -11.79 -13.46 -9.53
C VAL A 356 -10.42 -13.92 -9.01
N ARG A 357 -9.65 -14.64 -9.84
CA ARG A 357 -8.34 -15.21 -9.42
C ARG A 357 -7.35 -14.13 -8.97
N LEU A 358 -7.28 -13.03 -9.71
CA LEU A 358 -6.42 -11.90 -9.35
C LEU A 358 -6.98 -11.13 -8.15
N ALA A 359 -8.29 -10.87 -8.17
CA ALA A 359 -8.96 -10.12 -7.11
C ALA A 359 -8.72 -10.75 -5.74
N PHE A 360 -8.79 -12.08 -5.65
CA PHE A 360 -8.56 -12.82 -4.41
C PHE A 360 -7.16 -12.58 -3.82
N ILE A 361 -6.11 -12.67 -4.63
CA ILE A 361 -4.73 -12.55 -4.14
C ILE A 361 -4.39 -11.11 -3.79
N ALA A 362 -4.79 -10.17 -4.64
CA ALA A 362 -4.57 -8.75 -4.37
C ALA A 362 -5.30 -8.31 -3.10
N THR A 363 -6.53 -8.78 -2.87
CA THR A 363 -7.29 -8.45 -1.67
C THR A 363 -6.81 -9.18 -0.42
N MET A 364 -6.29 -10.40 -0.55
CA MET A 364 -5.61 -11.07 0.54
C MET A 364 -4.43 -10.24 1.03
N PHE A 365 -3.64 -9.69 0.11
CA PHE A 365 -2.50 -8.83 0.44
C PHE A 365 -2.94 -7.50 1.06
N LEU A 366 -3.95 -6.85 0.48
CA LEU A 366 -4.49 -5.62 1.07
C LEU A 366 -5.05 -5.89 2.47
N SER A 367 -5.74 -7.01 2.68
CA SER A 367 -6.27 -7.42 3.99
C SER A 367 -5.14 -7.62 5.01
N LEU A 368 -4.04 -8.28 4.60
CA LEU A 368 -2.86 -8.47 5.43
C LEU A 368 -2.21 -7.13 5.80
N LEU A 369 -1.99 -6.23 4.83
CA LEU A 369 -1.40 -4.91 5.10
C LEU A 369 -2.31 -4.04 5.97
N ALA A 370 -3.60 -3.95 5.65
CA ALA A 370 -4.58 -3.17 6.39
C ALA A 370 -4.71 -3.67 7.84
N SER A 371 -4.83 -4.98 8.04
CA SER A 371 -4.99 -5.56 9.39
C SER A 371 -3.70 -5.66 10.19
N THR A 372 -2.51 -5.43 9.62
CA THR A 372 -1.24 -5.44 10.36
C THR A 372 -0.76 -4.03 10.69
N VAL A 373 -0.95 -3.08 9.78
CA VAL A 373 -0.46 -1.70 9.92
C VAL A 373 -1.56 -0.75 10.39
N MET A 374 -2.73 -0.80 9.77
CA MET A 374 -3.78 0.21 9.97
C MET A 374 -4.73 -0.17 11.12
N ALA A 375 -5.03 -1.46 11.26
CA ALA A 375 -6.01 -1.97 12.21
C ALA A 375 -5.52 -3.31 12.83
N PRO A 376 -4.47 -3.28 13.68
CA PRO A 376 -3.71 -4.47 14.12
C PRO A 376 -4.51 -5.47 14.96
N ARG A 377 -5.34 -6.32 14.33
CA ARG A 377 -6.19 -7.34 14.98
C ARG A 377 -6.50 -8.53 14.07
N VAL A 378 -6.40 -9.75 14.61
CA VAL A 378 -6.72 -10.99 13.88
C VAL A 378 -8.19 -11.05 13.47
N SER A 379 -9.10 -10.52 14.29
CA SER A 379 -10.53 -10.47 13.96
C SER A 379 -10.83 -9.60 12.74
N ILE A 380 -10.12 -8.48 12.61
CA ILE A 380 -10.23 -7.59 11.45
C ILE A 380 -9.67 -8.24 10.19
N LEU A 381 -8.54 -8.97 10.29
CA LEU A 381 -7.99 -9.73 9.17
C LEU A 381 -9.02 -10.73 8.63
N ALA A 382 -9.61 -11.55 9.51
CA ALA A 382 -10.61 -12.54 9.12
C ALA A 382 -11.82 -11.89 8.44
N MET A 383 -12.28 -10.76 8.97
CA MET A 383 -13.39 -10.00 8.41
C MET A 383 -13.06 -9.40 7.03
N PHE A 384 -11.87 -8.83 6.83
CA PHE A 384 -11.45 -8.34 5.52
C PHE A 384 -11.29 -9.46 4.49
N LEU A 385 -10.71 -10.59 4.87
CA LEU A 385 -10.56 -11.74 3.97
C LEU A 385 -11.92 -12.30 3.53
N LEU A 386 -12.77 -12.69 4.49
CA LEU A 386 -14.08 -13.28 4.16
C LEU A 386 -15.02 -12.28 3.48
N GLY A 387 -14.93 -11.00 3.85
CA GLY A 387 -15.64 -9.91 3.17
C GLY A 387 -15.18 -9.75 1.73
N ALA A 388 -13.86 -9.69 1.47
CA ALA A 388 -13.32 -9.58 0.12
C ALA A 388 -13.66 -10.79 -0.75
N MET A 389 -13.63 -12.01 -0.18
CA MET A 389 -14.06 -13.22 -0.87
C MET A 389 -15.52 -13.13 -1.31
N THR A 390 -16.40 -12.76 -0.38
CA THR A 390 -17.85 -12.58 -0.64
C THR A 390 -18.07 -11.51 -1.70
N ALA A 391 -17.35 -10.40 -1.62
CA ALA A 391 -17.43 -9.30 -2.57
C ALA A 391 -17.01 -9.73 -3.98
N SER A 392 -15.92 -10.50 -4.12
CA SER A 392 -15.50 -11.05 -5.41
C SER A 392 -16.54 -12.00 -5.99
N PHE A 393 -17.05 -12.96 -5.22
CA PHE A 393 -18.07 -13.90 -5.73
C PHE A 393 -19.38 -13.21 -6.09
N ALA A 394 -19.83 -12.26 -5.28
CA ALA A 394 -21.07 -11.53 -5.54
C ALA A 394 -20.94 -10.56 -6.74
N ALA A 395 -19.74 -10.03 -7.00
CA ALA A 395 -19.52 -9.09 -8.10
C ALA A 395 -19.25 -9.76 -9.46
N VAL A 396 -18.85 -11.03 -9.51
CA VAL A 396 -18.41 -11.69 -10.76
C VAL A 396 -19.47 -11.68 -11.87
N HIS A 397 -20.75 -11.74 -11.51
CA HIS A 397 -21.87 -11.71 -12.46
C HIS A 397 -22.61 -10.37 -12.45
N ALA A 398 -22.04 -9.31 -11.87
CA ALA A 398 -22.70 -8.01 -11.79
C ALA A 398 -22.78 -7.35 -13.17
N ARG A 399 -24.02 -7.09 -13.62
CA ARG A 399 -24.36 -6.48 -14.90
C ARG A 399 -25.15 -5.18 -14.73
N LYS A 400 -25.79 -5.00 -13.58
CA LYS A 400 -26.59 -3.82 -13.20
C LYS A 400 -26.03 -3.18 -11.94
N ARG A 401 -26.25 -1.87 -11.76
CA ARG A 401 -25.85 -1.15 -10.54
C ARG A 401 -26.50 -1.75 -9.28
N SER A 402 -27.71 -2.29 -9.42
CA SER A 402 -28.39 -3.03 -8.37
C SER A 402 -27.71 -4.36 -8.00
N ASP A 403 -26.98 -5.00 -8.91
CA ASP A 403 -26.20 -6.21 -8.61
C ASP A 403 -25.00 -5.84 -7.71
N LEU A 404 -24.34 -4.72 -8.02
CA LEU A 404 -23.23 -4.22 -7.22
C LEU A 404 -23.69 -3.77 -5.82
N ALA A 405 -24.85 -3.12 -5.72
CA ALA A 405 -25.46 -2.79 -4.42
C ALA A 405 -25.78 -4.05 -3.60
N ARG A 406 -26.31 -5.11 -4.24
CA ARG A 406 -26.53 -6.41 -3.60
C ARG A 406 -25.22 -7.07 -3.17
N ALA A 407 -24.16 -6.96 -3.96
CA ALA A 407 -22.83 -7.44 -3.59
C ALA A 407 -22.30 -6.71 -2.33
N GLY A 408 -22.50 -5.39 -2.25
CA GLY A 408 -22.18 -4.60 -1.06
C GLY A 408 -22.96 -5.03 0.18
N LEU A 409 -24.27 -5.26 0.03
CA LEU A 409 -25.14 -5.73 1.11
C LEU A 409 -24.69 -7.10 1.65
N TRP A 410 -24.51 -8.09 0.77
CA TRP A 410 -24.04 -9.42 1.17
C TRP A 410 -22.66 -9.38 1.83
N THR A 411 -21.75 -8.57 1.30
CA THR A 411 -20.42 -8.35 1.88
C THR A 411 -20.53 -7.81 3.31
N GLY A 412 -21.35 -6.77 3.51
CA GLY A 412 -21.56 -6.16 4.82
C GLY A 412 -22.18 -7.13 5.82
N LEU A 413 -23.15 -7.95 5.39
CA LEU A 413 -23.77 -8.98 6.23
C LEU A 413 -22.75 -10.03 6.68
N VAL A 414 -21.91 -10.53 5.76
CA VAL A 414 -20.85 -11.50 6.10
C VAL A 414 -19.83 -10.88 7.04
N GLN A 415 -19.39 -9.64 6.80
CA GLN A 415 -18.44 -8.94 7.68
C GLN A 415 -19.02 -8.76 9.09
N ALA A 416 -20.27 -8.33 9.21
CA ALA A 416 -20.97 -8.23 10.49
C ALA A 416 -21.07 -9.59 11.20
N PHE A 417 -21.41 -10.65 10.48
CA PHE A 417 -21.48 -12.01 11.03
C PHE A 417 -20.13 -12.50 11.56
N VAL A 418 -19.04 -12.26 10.84
CA VAL A 418 -17.67 -12.61 11.27
C VAL A 418 -17.29 -11.85 12.54
N ILE A 419 -17.61 -10.56 12.63
CA ILE A 419 -17.36 -9.73 13.81
C ILE A 419 -18.13 -10.28 15.01
N VAL A 420 -19.42 -10.59 14.86
CA VAL A 420 -20.23 -11.18 15.93
C VAL A 420 -19.63 -12.50 16.41
N SER A 421 -19.33 -13.40 15.47
CA SER A 421 -18.80 -14.73 15.77
C SER A 421 -17.50 -14.67 16.56
N LEU A 422 -16.55 -13.86 16.10
CA LEU A 422 -15.27 -13.67 16.79
C LEU A 422 -15.41 -12.89 18.09
N GLY A 423 -16.32 -11.92 18.15
CA GLY A 423 -16.63 -11.17 19.36
C GLY A 423 -17.12 -12.08 20.50
N ILE A 424 -17.97 -13.07 20.17
CA ILE A 424 -18.43 -14.09 21.11
C ILE A 424 -17.25 -14.98 21.57
N ILE A 425 -16.45 -15.49 20.63
CA ILE A 425 -15.29 -16.35 20.93
C ILE A 425 -14.30 -15.65 21.87
N TYR A 426 -14.05 -14.36 21.65
CA TYR A 426 -13.13 -13.56 22.47
C TYR A 426 -13.81 -12.87 23.66
N SER A 427 -15.07 -13.17 23.95
CA SER A 427 -15.83 -12.60 25.09
C SER A 427 -15.80 -11.06 25.15
N GLN A 428 -15.91 -10.41 23.99
CA GLN A 428 -15.89 -8.95 23.88
C GLN A 428 -17.21 -8.34 24.40
N PRO A 429 -17.17 -7.19 25.10
CA PRO A 429 -18.38 -6.56 25.62
C PRO A 429 -19.26 -6.05 24.47
N TRP A 430 -20.59 -6.18 24.61
CA TRP A 430 -21.56 -5.78 23.59
C TRP A 430 -21.45 -4.30 23.17
N SER A 431 -21.05 -3.43 24.10
CA SER A 431 -20.82 -2.01 23.84
C SER A 431 -19.70 -1.77 22.82
N ALA A 432 -18.61 -2.56 22.86
CA ALA A 432 -17.52 -2.49 21.89
C ALA A 432 -17.92 -3.13 20.55
N LEU A 433 -18.62 -4.26 20.61
CA LEU A 433 -19.00 -5.03 19.44
C LEU A 433 -19.99 -4.28 18.53
N ARG A 434 -20.92 -3.52 19.11
CA ARG A 434 -21.94 -2.76 18.34
C ARG A 434 -21.32 -1.81 17.33
N ALA A 435 -20.29 -1.07 17.72
CA ALA A 435 -19.60 -0.13 16.85
C ALA A 435 -18.88 -0.83 15.68
N GLU A 436 -18.28 -2.00 15.96
CA GLU A 436 -17.60 -2.81 14.95
C GLU A 436 -18.57 -3.46 13.98
N ILE A 437 -19.71 -3.98 14.45
CA ILE A 437 -20.76 -4.55 13.59
C ILE A 437 -21.26 -3.51 12.60
N ILE A 438 -21.59 -2.30 13.08
CA ILE A 438 -22.07 -1.20 12.22
C ILE A 438 -20.99 -0.79 11.22
N SER A 439 -19.75 -0.66 11.69
CA SER A 439 -18.60 -0.30 10.84
C SER A 439 -18.32 -1.37 9.77
N GLY A 440 -18.31 -2.64 10.15
CA GLY A 440 -18.09 -3.77 9.25
C GLY A 440 -19.23 -3.93 8.23
N PHE A 441 -20.48 -3.80 8.66
CA PHE A 441 -21.61 -3.76 7.73
C PHE A 441 -21.51 -2.56 6.76
N GLY A 442 -21.14 -1.40 7.29
CA GLY A 442 -20.89 -0.18 6.52
C GLY A 442 -19.74 -0.32 5.51
N SER A 443 -18.71 -1.12 5.80
CA SER A 443 -17.59 -1.39 4.87
C SER A 443 -18.09 -2.00 3.56
N GLY A 444 -18.99 -2.98 3.60
CA GLY A 444 -19.58 -3.59 2.41
C GLY A 444 -20.38 -2.61 1.56
N ILE A 445 -21.25 -1.82 2.20
CA ILE A 445 -22.05 -0.78 1.51
C ILE A 445 -21.14 0.28 0.88
N LEU A 446 -20.24 0.86 1.69
CA LEU A 446 -19.27 1.87 1.26
C LEU A 446 -18.45 1.36 0.08
N SER A 447 -17.98 0.11 0.13
CA SER A 447 -17.21 -0.50 -0.95
C SER A 447 -17.99 -0.55 -2.27
N SER A 448 -19.26 -0.97 -2.24
CA SER A 448 -20.08 -1.02 -3.46
C SER A 448 -20.37 0.36 -4.06
N LEU A 449 -20.55 1.38 -3.22
CA LEU A 449 -20.73 2.78 -3.65
C LEU A 449 -19.46 3.32 -4.29
N LEU A 450 -18.30 3.09 -3.67
CA LEU A 450 -17.00 3.48 -4.20
C LEU A 450 -16.74 2.84 -5.56
N VAL A 451 -17.00 1.54 -5.71
CA VAL A 451 -16.85 0.84 -7.00
C VAL A 451 -17.78 1.44 -8.05
N SER A 452 -19.04 1.73 -7.69
CA SER A 452 -20.02 2.33 -8.63
C SER A 452 -19.56 3.67 -9.22
N VAL A 453 -18.77 4.45 -8.48
CA VAL A 453 -18.25 5.75 -8.91
C VAL A 453 -16.88 5.61 -9.59
N LEU A 454 -16.01 4.77 -9.05
CA LEU A 454 -14.60 4.67 -9.47
C LEU A 454 -14.36 3.68 -10.61
N LEU A 455 -15.34 2.85 -10.98
CA LEU A 455 -15.15 1.85 -12.03
C LEU A 455 -14.83 2.49 -13.40
N LEU A 456 -15.57 3.53 -13.80
CA LEU A 456 -15.37 4.21 -15.08
C LEU A 456 -13.95 4.78 -15.26
N PRO A 457 -13.38 5.58 -14.33
CA PRO A 457 -12.01 6.07 -14.51
C PRO A 457 -10.98 4.93 -14.52
N LEU A 458 -11.24 3.82 -13.82
CA LEU A 458 -10.36 2.65 -13.83
C LEU A 458 -10.44 1.85 -15.13
N GLU A 459 -11.60 1.76 -15.77
CA GLU A 459 -11.75 1.20 -17.13
C GLU A 459 -10.96 2.00 -18.16
N VAL A 460 -11.05 3.34 -18.10
CA VAL A 460 -10.31 4.23 -19.01
C VAL A 460 -8.80 4.08 -18.82
N LEU A 461 -8.34 4.00 -17.57
CA LEU A 461 -6.91 3.83 -17.28
C LEU A 461 -6.39 2.44 -17.69
N SER A 462 -7.19 1.40 -17.49
CA SER A 462 -6.80 0.01 -17.77
C SER A 462 -7.02 -0.42 -19.23
N HIS A 463 -7.85 0.31 -20.00
CA HIS A 463 -8.36 -0.10 -21.32
C HIS A 463 -9.11 -1.45 -21.30
N ARG A 464 -9.45 -1.97 -20.12
CA ARG A 464 -10.23 -3.19 -19.93
C ARG A 464 -11.70 -2.81 -19.79
N PRO A 465 -12.60 -3.29 -20.66
CA PRO A 465 -14.01 -3.03 -20.49
C PRO A 465 -14.56 -3.89 -19.35
N SER A 466 -15.28 -3.28 -18.40
CA SER A 466 -16.10 -4.06 -17.47
C SER A 466 -17.35 -4.58 -18.16
N SER A 467 -18.07 -5.48 -17.48
CA SER A 467 -19.39 -5.92 -17.92
C SER A 467 -20.37 -4.77 -18.17
N PHE A 468 -20.25 -3.65 -17.45
CA PHE A 468 -21.09 -2.47 -17.66
C PHE A 468 -20.79 -1.81 -19.00
N ARG A 469 -19.50 -1.56 -19.28
CA ARG A 469 -19.07 -0.97 -20.54
C ARG A 469 -19.43 -1.83 -21.74
N LEU A 470 -19.28 -3.16 -21.61
CA LEU A 470 -19.70 -4.08 -22.66
C LEU A 470 -21.22 -4.05 -22.89
N LEU A 471 -22.03 -3.95 -21.84
CA LEU A 471 -23.49 -3.83 -21.98
C LEU A 471 -23.91 -2.53 -22.67
N GLU A 472 -23.24 -1.41 -22.38
CA GLU A 472 -23.46 -0.15 -23.10
C GLU A 472 -23.23 -0.30 -24.61
N LEU A 473 -22.21 -1.07 -25.01
CA LEU A 473 -21.90 -1.33 -26.42
C LEU A 473 -22.89 -2.28 -27.11
N THR A 474 -23.80 -2.90 -26.35
CA THR A 474 -24.86 -3.75 -26.92
C THR A 474 -26.12 -2.96 -27.26
N ASP A 475 -26.18 -1.67 -26.94
CA ASP A 475 -27.29 -0.80 -27.31
C ASP A 475 -27.32 -0.62 -28.84
N PRO A 476 -28.40 -1.03 -29.53
CA PRO A 476 -28.55 -0.82 -30.97
C PRO A 476 -28.52 0.67 -31.38
N GLN A 477 -28.78 1.59 -30.46
CA GLN A 477 -28.68 3.03 -30.69
C GLN A 477 -27.24 3.56 -30.68
N HIS A 478 -26.25 2.71 -30.39
CA HIS A 478 -24.85 3.10 -30.44
C HIS A 478 -24.52 3.74 -31.81
N PRO A 479 -23.90 4.94 -31.86
CA PRO A 479 -23.76 5.72 -33.09
C PRO A 479 -23.10 4.95 -34.25
N VAL A 480 -22.06 4.16 -33.94
CA VAL A 480 -21.35 3.34 -34.95
C VAL A 480 -22.24 2.22 -35.49
N LEU A 481 -23.09 1.60 -34.66
CA LEU A 481 -24.01 0.55 -35.11
C LEU A 481 -25.15 1.13 -35.94
N GLN A 482 -25.65 2.31 -35.56
CA GLN A 482 -26.62 3.06 -36.36
C GLN A 482 -26.05 3.48 -37.72
N GLN A 483 -24.79 3.90 -37.76
CA GLN A 483 -24.09 4.20 -39.01
C GLN A 483 -23.92 2.94 -39.86
N LEU A 484 -23.51 1.81 -39.27
CA LEU A 484 -23.37 0.54 -39.96
C LEU A 484 -24.70 0.10 -40.58
N LEU A 485 -25.79 0.17 -39.82
CA LEU A 485 -27.14 -0.15 -40.30
C LEU A 485 -27.56 0.70 -41.50
N ARG A 486 -27.24 2.01 -41.50
CA ARG A 486 -27.61 2.93 -42.58
C ARG A 486 -26.72 2.79 -43.82
N THR A 487 -25.42 2.57 -43.64
CA THR A 487 -24.42 2.57 -44.73
C THR A 487 -24.22 1.19 -45.33
N ALA A 488 -24.25 0.12 -44.51
CA ALA A 488 -23.99 -1.26 -44.92
C ALA A 488 -24.99 -2.22 -44.21
N PRO A 489 -26.29 -2.18 -44.56
CA PRO A 489 -27.33 -2.94 -43.86
C PRO A 489 -27.14 -4.46 -43.94
N GLY A 490 -26.57 -4.97 -45.03
CA GLY A 490 -26.26 -6.39 -45.20
C GLY A 490 -25.17 -6.86 -44.23
N THR A 491 -24.11 -6.07 -44.09
CA THR A 491 -23.05 -6.30 -43.09
C THR A 491 -23.60 -6.19 -41.66
N PHE A 492 -24.50 -5.24 -41.38
CA PHE A 492 -25.16 -5.16 -40.08
C PHE A 492 -25.91 -6.45 -39.74
N GLN A 493 -26.74 -6.95 -40.66
CA GLN A 493 -27.49 -8.20 -40.45
C GLN A 493 -26.55 -9.41 -40.30
N HIS A 494 -25.51 -9.50 -41.12
CA HIS A 494 -24.47 -10.52 -40.98
C HIS A 494 -23.83 -10.49 -39.59
N SER A 495 -23.41 -9.32 -39.11
CA SER A 495 -22.80 -9.15 -37.79
C SER A 495 -23.73 -9.58 -36.65
N GLN A 496 -25.05 -9.38 -36.78
CA GLN A 496 -26.03 -9.88 -35.80
C GLN A 496 -26.12 -11.40 -35.76
N HIS A 497 -26.07 -12.09 -36.91
CA HIS A 497 -26.07 -13.55 -36.96
C HIS A 497 -24.75 -14.14 -36.43
N VAL A 498 -23.62 -13.55 -36.80
CA VAL A 498 -22.30 -13.94 -36.28
C VAL A 498 -22.27 -13.78 -34.76
N ALA A 499 -22.80 -12.66 -34.24
CA ALA A 499 -22.90 -12.43 -32.80
C ALA A 499 -23.74 -13.50 -32.08
N LEU A 500 -24.88 -13.91 -32.67
CA LEU A 500 -25.71 -14.96 -32.09
C LEU A 500 -24.97 -16.32 -32.04
N LEU A 501 -24.33 -16.71 -33.14
CA LEU A 501 -23.54 -17.95 -33.22
C LEU A 501 -22.40 -17.93 -32.21
N ALA A 502 -21.56 -16.90 -32.26
CA ALA A 502 -20.37 -16.80 -31.44
C ALA A 502 -20.71 -16.68 -29.94
N GLN A 503 -21.76 -15.93 -29.57
CA GLN A 503 -22.21 -15.80 -28.19
C GLN A 503 -22.67 -17.15 -27.61
N THR A 504 -23.52 -17.86 -28.34
CA THR A 504 -24.09 -19.14 -27.86
C THR A 504 -23.00 -20.22 -27.72
N ALA A 505 -22.05 -20.25 -28.64
CA ALA A 505 -20.86 -21.09 -28.51
C ALA A 505 -19.99 -20.69 -27.31
N ALA A 506 -19.77 -19.39 -27.07
CA ALA A 506 -19.04 -18.90 -25.91
C ALA A 506 -19.72 -19.31 -24.59
N GLU A 507 -21.04 -19.21 -24.50
CA GLU A 507 -21.81 -19.68 -23.32
C GLU A 507 -21.62 -21.19 -23.09
N THR A 508 -21.64 -21.97 -24.17
CA THR A 508 -21.52 -23.44 -24.12
C THR A 508 -20.17 -23.90 -23.59
N ILE A 509 -19.08 -23.22 -23.95
CA ILE A 509 -17.72 -23.57 -23.49
C ILE A 509 -17.27 -22.79 -22.24
N GLY A 510 -18.11 -21.89 -21.72
CA GLY A 510 -17.78 -21.07 -20.55
C GLY A 510 -16.81 -19.92 -20.81
N ALA A 511 -16.69 -19.46 -22.06
CA ALA A 511 -15.94 -18.26 -22.45
C ALA A 511 -16.74 -16.97 -22.19
N ASN A 512 -16.15 -15.80 -22.41
CA ASN A 512 -16.82 -14.51 -22.17
C ASN A 512 -17.83 -14.16 -23.27
N ALA A 513 -19.03 -14.73 -23.16
CA ALA A 513 -20.10 -14.55 -24.14
C ALA A 513 -20.51 -13.09 -24.39
N LEU A 514 -20.48 -12.23 -23.37
CA LEU A 514 -20.82 -10.81 -23.55
C LEU A 514 -19.76 -10.10 -24.39
N LEU A 515 -18.47 -10.35 -24.13
CA LEU A 515 -17.39 -9.81 -24.95
C LEU A 515 -17.48 -10.33 -26.37
N THR A 516 -17.69 -11.64 -26.56
CA THR A 516 -17.84 -12.25 -27.89
C THR A 516 -18.97 -11.62 -28.69
N ARG A 517 -20.14 -11.42 -28.07
CA ARG A 517 -21.29 -10.75 -28.71
C ARG A 517 -20.94 -9.32 -29.16
N VAL A 518 -20.35 -8.54 -28.27
CA VAL A 518 -19.96 -7.15 -28.57
C VAL A 518 -18.90 -7.13 -29.67
N GLY A 519 -17.86 -7.95 -29.56
CA GLY A 519 -16.81 -8.08 -30.57
C GLY A 519 -17.39 -8.37 -31.95
N ALA A 520 -18.33 -9.31 -32.05
CA ALA A 520 -19.02 -9.65 -33.28
C ALA A 520 -19.86 -8.49 -33.85
N TYR A 521 -20.47 -7.63 -33.03
CA TYR A 521 -21.19 -6.45 -33.54
C TYR A 521 -20.28 -5.46 -34.28
N PHE A 522 -19.01 -5.36 -33.87
CA PHE A 522 -18.09 -4.37 -34.38
C PHE A 522 -17.01 -4.93 -35.33
N HIS A 523 -16.88 -6.26 -35.45
CA HIS A 523 -15.77 -6.89 -36.19
C HIS A 523 -15.61 -6.36 -37.63
N ASP A 524 -16.74 -6.03 -38.25
CA ASP A 524 -16.86 -5.72 -39.68
C ASP A 524 -17.16 -4.26 -39.99
N ILE A 525 -17.08 -3.37 -38.99
CA ILE A 525 -17.45 -1.96 -39.17
C ILE A 525 -16.66 -1.26 -40.28
N GLY A 526 -15.45 -1.76 -40.57
CA GLY A 526 -14.60 -1.35 -41.68
C GLY A 526 -15.29 -1.32 -43.03
N LYS A 527 -16.23 -2.24 -43.28
CA LYS A 527 -16.93 -2.38 -44.55
C LYS A 527 -17.76 -1.13 -44.90
N MET A 528 -18.12 -0.29 -43.93
CA MET A 528 -18.80 1.00 -44.14
C MET A 528 -18.05 1.95 -45.08
N LYS A 529 -16.73 1.82 -45.20
CA LYS A 529 -15.92 2.68 -46.10
C LYS A 529 -16.23 2.46 -47.58
N LYS A 530 -16.55 1.21 -47.95
CA LYS A 530 -16.72 0.74 -49.33
C LYS A 530 -17.74 -0.40 -49.39
N PRO A 531 -18.99 -0.19 -48.95
CA PRO A 531 -19.98 -1.26 -48.77
C PRO A 531 -20.25 -2.04 -50.06
N GLU A 532 -20.22 -1.40 -51.22
CA GLU A 532 -20.49 -1.96 -52.54
C GLU A 532 -19.51 -3.08 -52.96
N TYR A 533 -18.34 -3.17 -52.34
CA TYR A 533 -17.36 -4.24 -52.59
C TYR A 533 -17.60 -5.49 -51.75
N PHE A 534 -18.61 -5.51 -50.87
CA PHE A 534 -18.92 -6.66 -50.04
C PHE A 534 -20.25 -7.28 -50.46
N THR A 535 -20.23 -8.58 -50.79
CA THR A 535 -21.33 -9.29 -51.44
C THR A 535 -22.65 -9.21 -50.68
N GLU A 536 -22.62 -9.15 -49.35
CA GLU A 536 -23.80 -9.04 -48.51
C GLU A 536 -24.53 -7.69 -48.63
N ASN A 537 -23.86 -6.64 -49.13
CA ASN A 537 -24.45 -5.33 -49.38
C ASN A 537 -24.74 -5.06 -50.86
N GLN A 538 -24.31 -5.95 -51.75
CA GLN A 538 -24.56 -5.81 -53.18
C GLN A 538 -26.04 -6.05 -53.50
N GLN A 539 -26.65 -5.13 -54.23
CA GLN A 539 -27.95 -5.36 -54.86
C GLN A 539 -27.76 -6.22 -56.12
N LYS A 540 -28.85 -6.81 -56.65
CA LYS A 540 -28.80 -7.57 -57.91
C LYS A 540 -28.21 -6.69 -59.02
N GLY A 541 -26.98 -6.98 -59.45
CA GLY A 541 -26.19 -6.18 -60.39
C GLY A 541 -24.80 -6.77 -60.64
N ALA A 542 -23.96 -6.07 -61.40
CA ALA A 542 -22.58 -6.50 -61.67
C ALA A 542 -21.70 -6.36 -60.42
N ASN A 543 -20.92 -7.40 -60.09
CA ASN A 543 -20.01 -7.36 -58.96
C ASN A 543 -18.81 -6.44 -59.29
N PRO A 544 -18.52 -5.38 -58.50
CA PRO A 544 -17.39 -4.48 -58.75
C PRO A 544 -16.04 -5.19 -58.84
N HIS A 545 -15.92 -6.40 -58.27
CA HIS A 545 -14.70 -7.20 -58.36
C HIS A 545 -14.43 -7.80 -59.74
N ASP A 546 -15.42 -7.86 -60.62
CA ASP A 546 -15.26 -8.44 -61.96
C ASP A 546 -14.49 -7.51 -62.92
N SER A 547 -14.47 -6.20 -62.63
CA SER A 547 -13.70 -5.20 -63.38
C SER A 547 -12.32 -4.88 -62.76
N LEU A 548 -11.95 -5.54 -61.67
CA LEU A 548 -10.71 -5.29 -60.93
C LEU A 548 -9.71 -6.44 -61.07
N SER A 549 -8.41 -6.10 -61.01
CA SER A 549 -7.38 -7.12 -60.85
C SER A 549 -7.54 -7.85 -59.50
N PRO A 550 -7.19 -9.15 -59.42
CA PRO A 550 -7.28 -9.90 -58.17
C PRO A 550 -6.50 -9.26 -57.01
N THR A 551 -5.34 -8.67 -57.30
CA THR A 551 -4.54 -7.95 -56.30
C THR A 551 -5.25 -6.69 -55.78
N MET A 552 -5.94 -5.94 -56.64
CA MET A 552 -6.69 -4.76 -56.23
C MET A 552 -7.91 -5.15 -55.38
N SER A 553 -8.63 -6.20 -55.79
CA SER A 553 -9.74 -6.79 -55.03
C SER A 553 -9.29 -7.24 -53.63
N ALA A 554 -8.18 -7.98 -53.55
CA ALA A 554 -7.58 -8.39 -52.28
C ALA A 554 -7.18 -7.19 -51.41
N THR A 555 -6.64 -6.12 -52.02
CA THR A 555 -6.26 -4.91 -51.29
C THR A 555 -7.47 -4.18 -50.70
N ILE A 556 -8.56 -4.04 -51.46
CA ILE A 556 -9.80 -3.42 -50.99
C ILE A 556 -10.39 -4.21 -49.83
N LEU A 557 -10.50 -5.53 -50.00
CA LEU A 557 -11.09 -6.38 -48.98
C LEU A 557 -10.23 -6.40 -47.72
N LYS A 558 -8.90 -6.49 -47.77
CA LYS A 558 -8.05 -6.40 -46.57
C LYS A 558 -8.16 -5.06 -45.84
N ALA A 559 -8.46 -3.97 -46.56
CA ALA A 559 -8.53 -2.63 -45.99
C ALA A 559 -9.62 -2.48 -44.93
N HIS A 560 -10.70 -3.29 -44.96
CA HIS A 560 -11.75 -3.19 -43.94
C HIS A 560 -11.22 -3.44 -42.52
N VAL A 561 -10.21 -4.29 -42.36
CA VAL A 561 -9.59 -4.53 -41.05
C VAL A 561 -8.92 -3.26 -40.53
N THR A 562 -8.08 -2.63 -41.36
CA THR A 562 -7.35 -1.41 -40.99
C THR A 562 -8.29 -0.22 -40.81
N ASP A 563 -9.26 -0.07 -41.70
CA ASP A 563 -10.27 1.00 -41.64
C ASP A 563 -11.18 0.83 -40.43
N GLY A 564 -11.62 -0.41 -40.17
CA GLY A 564 -12.42 -0.77 -39.00
C GLY A 564 -11.70 -0.46 -37.69
N ALA A 565 -10.43 -0.86 -37.58
CA ALA A 565 -9.63 -0.57 -36.39
C ALA A 565 -9.43 0.94 -36.18
N GLN A 566 -9.26 1.72 -37.25
CA GLN A 566 -9.18 3.17 -37.16
C GLN A 566 -10.51 3.78 -36.68
N MET A 567 -11.64 3.34 -37.25
CA MET A 567 -12.97 3.82 -36.84
C MET A 567 -13.27 3.45 -35.39
N ALA A 568 -12.94 2.24 -34.96
CA ALA A 568 -13.11 1.79 -33.57
C ALA A 568 -12.31 2.65 -32.59
N ARG A 569 -11.07 3.03 -32.93
CA ARG A 569 -10.25 3.93 -32.11
C ARG A 569 -10.85 5.34 -32.02
N VAL A 570 -11.34 5.89 -33.13
CA VAL A 570 -12.03 7.20 -33.14
C VAL A 570 -13.30 7.15 -32.28
N ALA A 571 -14.04 6.04 -32.33
CA ALA A 571 -15.21 5.79 -31.51
C ALA A 571 -14.89 5.41 -30.05
N LYS A 572 -13.60 5.38 -29.65
CA LYS A 572 -13.13 5.01 -28.30
C LYS A 572 -13.67 3.65 -27.84
N LEU A 573 -13.73 2.69 -28.77
CA LEU A 573 -14.04 1.31 -28.41
C LEU A 573 -12.89 0.71 -27.58
N PRO A 574 -13.18 -0.19 -26.62
CA PRO A 574 -12.16 -0.86 -25.82
C PRO A 574 -11.20 -1.67 -26.70
N ASP A 575 -9.93 -1.79 -26.27
CA ASP A 575 -8.91 -2.57 -27.00
C ASP A 575 -9.39 -4.01 -27.25
N ALA A 576 -10.01 -4.64 -26.25
CA ALA A 576 -10.57 -5.97 -26.37
C ALA A 576 -11.63 -6.12 -27.46
N VAL A 577 -12.33 -5.05 -27.86
CA VAL A 577 -13.29 -5.06 -28.99
C VAL A 577 -12.57 -4.82 -30.32
N ILE A 578 -11.53 -3.97 -30.31
CA ILE A 578 -10.69 -3.70 -31.48
C ILE A 578 -9.94 -4.97 -31.92
N ASP A 579 -9.56 -5.83 -30.97
CA ASP A 579 -8.87 -7.09 -31.26
C ASP A 579 -9.71 -8.01 -32.15
N PHE A 580 -11.04 -8.06 -32.00
CA PHE A 580 -11.93 -8.78 -32.92
C PHE A 580 -11.82 -8.29 -34.35
N ILE A 581 -11.65 -6.98 -34.57
CA ILE A 581 -11.51 -6.42 -35.92
C ILE A 581 -10.20 -6.88 -36.55
N TRP A 582 -9.09 -6.91 -35.79
CA TRP A 582 -7.80 -7.39 -36.31
C TRP A 582 -7.75 -8.89 -36.53
N GLU A 583 -8.38 -9.66 -35.64
CA GLU A 583 -8.13 -11.09 -35.51
C GLU A 583 -9.18 -11.99 -36.19
N HIS A 584 -10.39 -11.48 -36.50
CA HIS A 584 -11.48 -12.35 -36.98
C HIS A 584 -11.18 -13.07 -38.31
N HIS A 585 -10.27 -12.55 -39.14
CA HIS A 585 -9.78 -13.28 -40.32
C HIS A 585 -8.39 -13.91 -40.12
N GLY A 586 -7.69 -13.60 -39.03
CA GLY A 586 -6.35 -14.10 -38.80
C GLY A 586 -5.42 -13.82 -39.97
N THR A 587 -4.73 -14.86 -40.44
CA THR A 587 -3.85 -14.80 -41.61
C THR A 587 -4.39 -15.62 -42.79
N THR A 588 -5.71 -15.84 -42.85
CA THR A 588 -6.33 -16.72 -43.85
C THR A 588 -6.09 -16.25 -45.28
N LEU A 589 -6.06 -17.21 -46.20
CA LEU A 589 -5.87 -16.94 -47.61
C LEU A 589 -7.19 -16.57 -48.27
N MET A 590 -7.19 -15.49 -49.05
CA MET A 590 -8.28 -15.12 -49.94
C MET A 590 -8.26 -15.99 -51.20
N SER A 591 -8.65 -17.27 -51.03
CA SER A 591 -8.46 -18.35 -52.01
C SER A 591 -9.00 -18.04 -53.40
N VAL A 592 -10.20 -17.44 -53.50
CA VAL A 592 -10.84 -17.09 -54.78
C VAL A 592 -9.98 -16.11 -55.60
N PHE A 593 -9.47 -15.06 -54.97
CA PHE A 593 -8.64 -14.07 -55.66
C PHE A 593 -7.23 -14.59 -55.93
N TYR A 594 -6.69 -15.44 -55.06
CA TYR A 594 -5.42 -16.11 -55.31
C TYR A 594 -5.50 -17.07 -56.51
N ALA A 595 -6.57 -17.86 -56.61
CA ALA A 595 -6.80 -18.74 -57.76
C ALA A 595 -6.96 -17.96 -59.06
N ARG A 596 -7.78 -16.90 -59.06
CA ARG A 596 -7.91 -16.00 -60.22
C ARG A 596 -6.57 -15.36 -60.62
N ALA A 597 -5.72 -15.04 -59.65
CA ALA A 597 -4.40 -14.50 -59.92
C ALA A 597 -3.45 -15.53 -60.55
N LEU A 598 -3.48 -16.78 -60.09
CA LEU A 598 -2.72 -17.87 -60.70
C LEU A 598 -3.18 -18.14 -62.14
N GLU A 599 -4.49 -18.17 -62.38
CA GLU A 599 -5.07 -18.31 -63.72
C GLU A 599 -4.63 -17.17 -64.66
N GLN A 600 -4.54 -15.94 -64.16
CA GLN A 600 -4.10 -14.77 -64.94
C GLN A 600 -2.58 -14.70 -65.15
N ALA A 601 -1.79 -15.25 -64.23
CA ALA A 601 -0.33 -15.21 -64.25
C ALA A 601 0.30 -16.32 -65.10
N GLY A 602 -0.42 -17.40 -65.38
CA GLY A 602 0.11 -18.55 -66.13
C GLY A 602 1.25 -19.24 -65.36
N ASP A 603 2.45 -19.23 -65.94
CA ASP A 603 3.66 -19.83 -65.35
C ASP A 603 4.42 -18.90 -64.38
N GLU A 604 3.98 -17.65 -64.19
CA GLU A 604 4.62 -16.73 -63.25
C GLU A 604 4.26 -17.04 -61.79
N ASP A 605 5.26 -16.96 -60.89
CA ASP A 605 5.06 -17.21 -59.46
C ASP A 605 4.24 -16.07 -58.80
N VAL A 606 3.04 -16.41 -58.34
CA VAL A 606 2.14 -15.47 -57.66
C VAL A 606 2.41 -15.49 -56.15
N ASP A 607 2.95 -14.38 -55.65
CA ASP A 607 3.19 -14.17 -54.22
C ASP A 607 1.91 -14.31 -53.37
N LYS A 608 1.80 -15.46 -52.70
CA LYS A 608 0.68 -15.83 -51.83
C LYS A 608 0.48 -14.86 -50.66
N SER A 609 1.52 -14.15 -50.21
CA SER A 609 1.42 -13.19 -49.10
C SER A 609 0.53 -11.99 -49.43
N LYS A 610 0.43 -11.61 -50.71
CA LYS A 610 -0.44 -10.52 -51.17
C LYS A 610 -1.93 -10.83 -51.00
N TYR A 611 -2.28 -12.10 -50.85
CA TYR A 611 -3.66 -12.58 -50.72
C TYR A 611 -3.99 -13.09 -49.32
N ARG A 612 -3.12 -12.87 -48.33
CA ARG A 612 -3.43 -13.16 -46.92
C ARG A 612 -3.86 -11.90 -46.18
N TYR A 613 -4.75 -12.08 -45.21
CA TYR A 613 -5.07 -11.04 -44.24
C TYR A 613 -3.84 -10.70 -43.39
N PRO A 614 -3.72 -9.44 -42.91
CA PRO A 614 -2.55 -8.98 -42.17
C PRO A 614 -2.37 -9.67 -40.81
N GLY A 615 -3.41 -10.29 -40.25
CA GLY A 615 -3.39 -10.85 -38.91
C GLY A 615 -3.36 -9.81 -37.80
N PRO A 616 -3.04 -10.23 -36.56
CA PRO A 616 -2.53 -11.55 -36.18
C PRO A 616 -3.60 -12.66 -36.20
N ARG A 617 -3.19 -13.93 -36.05
CA ARG A 617 -4.10 -15.04 -35.73
C ARG A 617 -4.85 -14.74 -34.41
N PRO A 618 -6.06 -15.27 -34.19
CA PRO A 618 -6.77 -15.16 -32.92
C PRO A 618 -5.89 -15.42 -31.70
N GLN A 619 -5.83 -14.45 -30.79
CA GLN A 619 -5.06 -14.52 -29.55
C GLN A 619 -5.91 -14.90 -28.34
N SER A 620 -7.23 -15.02 -28.51
CA SER A 620 -8.18 -15.40 -27.46
C SER A 620 -9.24 -16.35 -27.99
N VAL A 621 -9.83 -17.14 -27.09
CA VAL A 621 -10.97 -18.01 -27.39
C VAL A 621 -12.11 -17.21 -28.03
N GLU A 622 -12.39 -16.02 -27.50
CA GLU A 622 -13.49 -15.18 -27.97
C GLU A 622 -13.29 -14.68 -29.42
N THR A 623 -12.09 -14.24 -29.81
CA THR A 623 -11.82 -13.81 -31.19
C THR A 623 -11.81 -14.99 -32.16
N ALA A 624 -11.36 -16.17 -31.72
CA ALA A 624 -11.43 -17.40 -32.50
C ALA A 624 -12.89 -17.84 -32.75
N LEU A 625 -13.78 -17.72 -31.75
CA LEU A 625 -15.20 -18.00 -31.93
C LEU A 625 -15.83 -17.10 -33.00
N VAL A 626 -15.48 -15.82 -33.04
CA VAL A 626 -15.97 -14.90 -34.09
C VAL A 626 -15.41 -15.25 -35.46
N MET A 627 -14.13 -15.61 -35.56
CA MET A 627 -13.56 -16.13 -36.82
C MET A 627 -14.33 -17.34 -37.36
N LEU A 628 -14.62 -18.31 -36.49
CA LEU A 628 -15.34 -19.52 -36.88
C LEU A 628 -16.79 -19.18 -37.25
N ALA A 629 -17.47 -18.37 -36.44
CA ALA A 629 -18.85 -17.95 -36.68
C ALA A 629 -19.00 -17.15 -37.98
N ASP A 630 -18.10 -16.20 -38.25
CA ASP A 630 -18.06 -15.42 -39.49
C ASP A 630 -17.93 -16.33 -40.72
N SER A 631 -16.94 -17.23 -40.70
CA SER A 631 -16.71 -18.18 -41.80
C SER A 631 -17.90 -19.10 -42.04
N VAL A 632 -18.51 -19.59 -40.96
CA VAL A 632 -19.67 -20.49 -40.99
C VAL A 632 -20.94 -19.76 -41.46
N GLU A 633 -21.21 -18.55 -40.97
CA GLU A 633 -22.38 -17.74 -41.37
C GLU A 633 -22.29 -17.42 -42.86
N ALA A 634 -21.15 -16.91 -43.32
CA ALA A 634 -20.93 -16.55 -44.71
C ALA A 634 -21.08 -17.76 -45.65
N ALA A 635 -20.50 -18.92 -45.28
CA ALA A 635 -20.60 -20.13 -46.08
C ALA A 635 -22.01 -20.76 -46.04
N SER A 636 -22.75 -20.60 -44.95
CA SER A 636 -24.12 -21.14 -44.85
C SER A 636 -25.10 -20.42 -45.78
N ARG A 637 -24.85 -19.15 -46.12
CA ARG A 637 -25.66 -18.36 -47.06
C ARG A 637 -25.62 -18.87 -48.50
N SER A 638 -24.55 -19.56 -48.89
CA SER A 638 -24.41 -20.12 -50.25
C SER A 638 -25.03 -21.52 -50.40
N LEU A 639 -25.53 -22.12 -49.32
CA LEU A 639 -26.23 -23.40 -49.38
C LEU A 639 -27.64 -23.23 -49.94
N GLU A 640 -27.91 -23.83 -51.11
CA GLU A 640 -29.26 -23.84 -51.71
C GLU A 640 -30.32 -24.50 -50.81
N ARG A 641 -29.94 -25.55 -50.05
CA ARG A 641 -30.84 -26.30 -49.16
C ARG A 641 -30.14 -26.62 -47.82
N PRO A 642 -30.28 -25.76 -46.80
CA PRO A 642 -29.61 -25.89 -45.51
C PRO A 642 -30.33 -26.90 -44.59
N THR A 643 -30.27 -28.20 -44.92
CA THR A 643 -30.72 -29.27 -44.00
C THR A 643 -29.76 -29.45 -42.83
N PRO A 644 -30.20 -29.93 -41.64
CA PRO A 644 -29.32 -30.13 -40.48
C PRO A 644 -28.02 -30.88 -40.79
N ASN A 645 -28.10 -32.03 -41.47
CA ASN A 645 -26.91 -32.80 -41.84
C ASN A 645 -25.96 -32.06 -42.80
N ARG A 646 -26.49 -31.18 -43.67
CA ARG A 646 -25.64 -30.37 -44.57
C ARG A 646 -24.97 -29.23 -43.81
N LEU A 647 -25.69 -28.60 -42.88
CA LEU A 647 -25.14 -27.57 -42.00
C LEU A 647 -24.05 -28.16 -41.11
N GLU A 648 -24.29 -29.30 -40.48
CA GLU A 648 -23.30 -29.98 -39.63
C GLU A 648 -22.01 -30.28 -40.38
N ARG A 649 -22.11 -30.86 -41.59
CA ARG A 649 -20.94 -31.13 -42.43
C ARG A 649 -20.21 -29.86 -42.84
N LEU A 650 -20.93 -28.78 -43.16
CA LEU A 650 -20.34 -27.49 -43.49
C LEU A 650 -19.57 -26.91 -42.31
N VAL A 651 -20.20 -26.89 -41.12
CA VAL A 651 -19.60 -26.37 -39.88
C VAL A 651 -18.34 -27.15 -39.53
N LYS A 652 -18.43 -28.49 -39.50
CA LYS A 652 -17.27 -29.35 -39.20
C LYS A 652 -16.15 -29.13 -40.20
N LYS A 653 -16.45 -29.05 -41.49
CA LYS A 653 -15.45 -28.77 -42.52
C LYS A 653 -14.73 -27.44 -42.26
N ILE A 654 -15.45 -26.35 -42.03
CA ILE A 654 -14.85 -25.03 -41.82
C ILE A 654 -13.96 -25.00 -40.57
N ILE A 655 -14.41 -25.63 -39.47
CA ILE A 655 -13.62 -25.73 -38.25
C ILE A 655 -12.34 -26.53 -38.51
N THR A 656 -12.43 -27.65 -39.21
CA THR A 656 -11.27 -28.46 -39.62
C THR A 656 -10.32 -27.66 -40.52
N ASP A 657 -10.83 -26.97 -41.54
CA ASP A 657 -10.02 -26.17 -42.46
C ASP A 657 -9.22 -25.09 -41.69
N LYS A 658 -9.86 -24.37 -40.74
CA LYS A 658 -9.17 -23.37 -39.90
C LYS A 658 -8.13 -23.98 -38.96
N PHE A 659 -8.40 -25.18 -38.46
CA PHE A 659 -7.45 -25.93 -37.63
C PHE A 659 -6.24 -26.38 -38.46
N GLU A 660 -6.45 -26.94 -39.65
CA GLU A 660 -5.39 -27.35 -40.58
C GLU A 660 -4.57 -26.16 -41.11
N GLU A 661 -5.18 -24.98 -41.24
CA GLU A 661 -4.51 -23.72 -41.56
C GLU A 661 -3.78 -23.07 -40.37
N GLU A 662 -3.69 -23.77 -39.23
CA GLU A 662 -3.03 -23.32 -38.00
C GLU A 662 -3.58 -21.99 -37.45
N GLN A 663 -4.80 -21.60 -37.81
CA GLN A 663 -5.36 -20.31 -37.40
C GLN A 663 -5.69 -20.26 -35.91
N LEU A 664 -5.85 -21.43 -35.28
CA LEU A 664 -6.29 -21.57 -33.89
C LEU A 664 -5.13 -21.78 -32.90
N ASP A 665 -3.88 -21.84 -33.36
CA ASP A 665 -2.70 -22.16 -32.55
C ASP A 665 -2.43 -21.19 -31.38
N ASP A 666 -2.89 -19.94 -31.51
CA ASP A 666 -2.59 -18.87 -30.56
C ASP A 666 -3.73 -18.54 -29.59
N CYS A 667 -4.91 -19.16 -29.74
CA CYS A 667 -6.14 -18.73 -29.04
C CYS A 667 -6.54 -19.54 -27.80
N GLY A 668 -5.91 -20.71 -27.56
CA GLY A 668 -6.15 -21.54 -26.38
C GLY A 668 -7.37 -22.48 -26.45
N LEU A 669 -8.06 -22.57 -27.59
CA LEU A 669 -9.14 -23.55 -27.81
C LEU A 669 -8.62 -25.00 -27.77
N THR A 670 -9.39 -25.87 -27.13
CA THR A 670 -9.13 -27.31 -27.08
C THR A 670 -9.96 -28.08 -28.12
N LEU A 671 -9.50 -29.26 -28.54
CA LEU A 671 -10.25 -30.12 -29.47
C LEU A 671 -11.66 -30.49 -28.94
N ARG A 672 -11.82 -30.62 -27.63
CA ARG A 672 -13.13 -30.87 -27.01
C ARG A 672 -14.07 -29.68 -27.23
N GLU A 673 -13.57 -28.45 -27.04
CA GLU A 673 -14.36 -27.24 -27.26
C GLU A 673 -14.74 -27.07 -28.73
N LEU A 674 -13.85 -27.41 -29.68
CA LEU A 674 -14.18 -27.36 -31.12
C LEU A 674 -15.39 -28.23 -31.48
N ASN A 675 -15.52 -29.42 -30.90
CA ASN A 675 -16.69 -30.27 -31.12
C ASN A 675 -17.97 -29.63 -30.53
N LEU A 676 -17.89 -29.09 -29.31
CA LEU A 676 -19.03 -28.39 -28.69
C LEU A 676 -19.47 -27.16 -29.50
N ILE A 677 -18.50 -26.41 -30.04
CA ILE A 677 -18.76 -25.27 -30.93
C ILE A 677 -19.45 -25.74 -32.21
N ALA A 678 -18.99 -26.85 -32.81
CA ALA A 678 -19.59 -27.39 -34.03
C ALA A 678 -21.06 -27.79 -33.83
N ASP A 679 -21.35 -28.48 -32.73
CA ASP A 679 -22.71 -28.90 -32.36
C ASP A 679 -23.60 -27.67 -32.13
N GLU A 680 -23.09 -26.67 -31.42
CA GLU A 680 -23.84 -25.46 -31.07
C GLU A 680 -24.12 -24.57 -32.29
N PHE A 681 -23.13 -24.37 -33.17
CA PHE A 681 -23.34 -23.67 -34.44
C PHE A 681 -24.37 -24.39 -35.31
N THR A 682 -24.30 -25.72 -35.40
CA THR A 682 -25.26 -26.52 -36.16
C THR A 682 -26.68 -26.34 -35.62
N ARG A 683 -26.84 -26.34 -34.30
CA ARG A 683 -28.13 -26.13 -33.62
C ARG A 683 -28.71 -24.75 -33.93
N VAL A 684 -27.91 -23.69 -33.78
CA VAL A 684 -28.34 -22.30 -34.00
C VAL A 684 -28.68 -22.06 -35.48
N LEU A 685 -27.83 -22.48 -36.41
CA LEU A 685 -28.11 -22.37 -37.85
C LEU A 685 -29.37 -23.14 -38.24
N SER A 686 -29.56 -24.34 -37.71
CA SER A 686 -30.77 -25.12 -37.97
C SER A 686 -32.00 -24.32 -37.56
N GLY A 687 -32.01 -23.69 -36.37
CA GLY A 687 -33.11 -22.81 -35.95
C GLY A 687 -33.35 -21.61 -36.88
N LEU A 688 -32.28 -20.92 -37.29
CA LEU A 688 -32.35 -19.78 -38.20
C LEU A 688 -32.96 -20.15 -39.56
N TYR A 689 -32.58 -21.30 -40.13
CA TYR A 689 -33.04 -21.73 -41.46
C TYR A 689 -34.37 -22.50 -41.46
N HIS A 690 -34.77 -23.17 -40.37
CA HIS A 690 -36.08 -23.84 -40.29
C HIS A 690 -37.24 -22.82 -40.28
N SER A 691 -37.04 -21.66 -39.67
CA SER A 691 -38.02 -20.55 -39.63
C SER A 691 -38.41 -20.04 -41.03
N ARG A 692 -37.55 -20.25 -42.03
CA ARG A 692 -37.73 -19.77 -43.41
C ARG A 692 -38.66 -20.63 -44.26
N ASN A 693 -38.92 -21.87 -43.85
CA ASN A 693 -39.62 -22.89 -44.66
C ASN A 693 -41.07 -23.18 -44.21
N VAL A 694 -41.65 -22.38 -43.31
CA VAL A 694 -43.10 -22.46 -43.03
C VAL A 694 -43.85 -21.79 -44.18
N VAL A 695 -44.20 -22.60 -45.18
CA VAL A 695 -45.09 -22.19 -46.27
C VAL A 695 -46.49 -22.03 -45.66
N TYR A 696 -46.95 -20.78 -45.53
CA TYR A 696 -48.36 -20.52 -45.23
C TYR A 696 -49.18 -20.97 -46.45
N PRO A 697 -50.17 -21.87 -46.28
CA PRO A 697 -51.00 -22.27 -47.40
C PRO A 697 -51.77 -21.06 -47.93
N GLU A 698 -51.58 -20.72 -49.19
CA GLU A 698 -52.46 -19.79 -49.90
C GLU A 698 -53.87 -20.36 -49.88
N LYS A 699 -54.83 -19.60 -49.33
CA LYS A 699 -56.25 -19.91 -49.46
C LYS A 699 -56.60 -19.84 -50.95
N SER A 700 -56.67 -20.99 -51.60
CA SER A 700 -57.26 -21.14 -52.93
C SER A 700 -58.70 -20.60 -52.89
N GLY A 701 -58.97 -19.63 -53.76
CA GLY A 701 -60.26 -18.96 -53.90
C GLY A 701 -61.40 -19.97 -54.10
N GLY A 702 -62.42 -19.86 -53.25
CA GLY A 702 -63.66 -20.59 -53.42
C GLY A 702 -64.44 -20.03 -54.60
N GLU A 703 -64.61 -20.86 -55.64
CA GLU A 703 -65.65 -20.70 -56.64
C GLU A 703 -67.01 -20.62 -55.94
N ARG A 704 -67.68 -19.47 -56.06
CA ARG A 704 -69.11 -19.36 -55.79
C ARG A 704 -69.87 -20.00 -56.95
N LYS A 705 -70.35 -21.24 -56.74
CA LYS A 705 -71.47 -21.78 -57.52
C LYS A 705 -72.68 -20.87 -57.35
N LYS A 706 -73.25 -20.44 -58.48
CA LYS A 706 -74.60 -19.88 -58.56
C LYS A 706 -75.62 -20.95 -58.18
N SER A 707 -76.50 -20.63 -57.23
CA SER A 707 -77.87 -21.12 -57.16
C SER A 707 -78.76 -19.94 -56.80
#